data_AF-A0A7K2JTJ6-F1
#
_entry.id   AF-A0A7K2JTJ6-F1
#
_cell.length_a   1.000
_cell.length_b   1.000
_cell.length_c   1.000
_cell.angle_alpha   90.00
_cell.angle_beta   90.00
_cell.angle_gamma   90.00
#
_symmetry.space_group_name_H-M   'P 1'
#
loop_
_entity.id
_entity.type
_entity.pdbx_description
1 polymer ?
#
loop_
_entity_poly.entity_id
_entity_poly.type
_entity_poly.pdbx_seq_one_letter_code
_entity_poly.pdbx_strand_id
1 'polypeptide(L)'
;MVNDEADGGVRGLRLWADDAIERAARLIARSGEGTVSPTDFDAPVAELSGLRGLLDHDRPLLGAVTVRLGCLLAIRYATGNGTPEDRERARRLLHEARDPSTPAGEAVTAQDRQMAALLLMTVSGSSVPLGTPGAAPDFWHVFDRAQQMGSVPAAEEAAELAALAAEAAAAGPLPLPPELLEQLTLAQNMLTHPALTDLSDPEALLAMLPDGFPFADQLRMLVDLAKDLPDTPADPAKPPRPDGEDDSDDDTVTASWLAAMFGTTDALRTGDPEQVSRLLKRLGADLDRLPEGHDRAPEIENLMRLVLQTGMPLSGGHQDTDAARDHAQRITEHFERQAASDPAAAGLVVGNRAMNLLGRVREAEDAESAEDLAALVDELESLERSVPDGDPFRPLVRLALGSALTSLGASTRDTGALLRGFTAQEETLNAMTTASLGVPEALADALRDTLRTARALVGDAPDLMPEYTPPGEDASTETRYLSALAATMRHSLTRDPADLDAAIGELGRVRDRVRQGRSPQIAAPALWQLAENHRLRLERTQDPADRDAATNAALESLQALAGDVVLQDGPDHGLLTARSGADRGIRAAIWAATQGRVEEAVAALELGRALVLQAASTSRAVPELLEARGHHDLAREWRAAGAAPDGGQPGALPRELPSSLRRRALEALGHREPGGALFRTPTVEELKAGVAEGDADALVYLLAGEGGLPGMAIVVGPDTGTGVRALPLLSGEHSGPLERYIDAAARHQASPGDAAATEAWEDALSELCDWATGAMVAPVMSGLAERLAANEDRRRDRPGPPRIVLVPCGRLGIVPWHAARFPAGAPHTYACEAIVFSYAASGRQFLDTVRRARRDPGADAVLVADPSLSLPYADLEVTALRRSLYPGARLYGELYAPPVEPEGAGTPDDLVGVLAGTPSLLHVACHGSAGPSPTASALQLAYPEDTAEPRPGLLTVSRLLGHRAGEEGVAGERGTADGPLIVLSACETDLSRRDHDEALTLTTAFVAGGARDVVGSRWATRDAASALMMAVFHHHVAAEGRSPVDALRAAQMWMLDPHRTAPGTLGGDLLDELAKGPVLDRPAAWAAFIHQGHPGPAESRR
;
A
#
# COMPACT_ATOMS: atom_id res chain seq x y z
N MET A 1 -47.61 72.55 -7.49
CA MET A 1 -47.55 71.79 -8.76
C MET A 1 -46.12 71.29 -8.86
N VAL A 2 -45.74 70.05 -8.61
CA VAL A 2 -46.43 68.78 -8.33
C VAL A 2 -45.55 68.06 -7.28
N ASN A 3 -46.19 67.43 -6.30
CA ASN A 3 -45.58 66.56 -5.28
C ASN A 3 -45.14 65.22 -5.88
N ASP A 4 -44.06 64.65 -5.36
CA ASP A 4 -44.06 63.37 -4.59
C ASP A 4 -42.61 63.09 -4.19
N GLU A 5 -42.24 63.37 -2.94
CA GLU A 5 -42.13 62.33 -1.89
C GLU A 5 -41.44 61.07 -2.42
N ALA A 6 -40.12 61.00 -2.22
CA ALA A 6 -39.35 59.78 -2.40
C ALA A 6 -39.97 58.69 -1.51
N ASP A 7 -40.72 57.80 -2.17
CA ASP A 7 -41.38 56.64 -1.61
C ASP A 7 -40.44 55.93 -0.62
N GLY A 8 -40.99 55.41 0.49
CA GLY A 8 -40.22 54.66 1.48
C GLY A 8 -39.41 53.52 0.85
N GLY A 9 -39.90 53.01 -0.29
CA GLY A 9 -39.21 52.04 -1.16
C GLY A 9 -37.91 52.56 -1.79
N VAL A 10 -37.85 53.80 -2.30
CA VAL A 10 -36.62 54.34 -2.94
C VAL A 10 -35.55 54.62 -1.88
N ARG A 11 -35.94 55.14 -0.72
CA ARG A 11 -35.01 55.36 0.39
C ARG A 11 -34.51 54.05 1.01
N GLY A 12 -35.38 53.04 1.08
CA GLY A 12 -35.02 51.67 1.47
C GLY A 12 -34.07 51.01 0.46
N LEU A 13 -34.31 51.20 -0.84
CA LEU A 13 -33.46 50.68 -1.91
C LEU A 13 -32.05 51.31 -1.88
N ARG A 14 -31.94 52.62 -1.63
CA ARG A 14 -30.64 53.29 -1.47
C ARG A 14 -29.85 52.76 -0.28
N LEU A 15 -30.50 52.63 0.88
CA LEU A 15 -29.87 52.06 2.08
C LEU A 15 -29.44 50.60 1.87
N TRP A 16 -30.27 49.82 1.16
CA TRP A 16 -29.94 48.43 0.82
C TRP A 16 -28.74 48.35 -0.13
N ALA A 17 -28.70 49.21 -1.15
CA ALA A 17 -27.59 49.28 -2.09
C ALA A 17 -26.27 49.68 -1.40
N ASP A 18 -26.29 50.70 -0.53
CA ASP A 18 -25.11 51.14 0.23
C ASP A 18 -24.56 50.02 1.13
N ASP A 19 -25.43 49.31 1.85
CA ASP A 19 -25.07 48.21 2.75
C ASP A 19 -24.54 46.97 1.99
N ALA A 20 -25.13 46.67 0.82
CA ALA A 20 -24.63 45.61 -0.07
C ALA A 20 -23.26 45.96 -0.68
N ILE A 21 -23.03 47.22 -1.06
CA ILE A 21 -21.73 47.73 -1.54
C ILE A 21 -20.67 47.59 -0.45
N GLU A 22 -20.98 47.92 0.79
CA GLU A 22 -20.05 47.85 1.92
C GLU A 22 -19.71 46.38 2.28
N ARG A 23 -20.70 45.48 2.26
CA ARG A 23 -20.46 44.04 2.42
C ARG A 23 -19.56 43.48 1.32
N ALA A 24 -19.82 43.84 0.07
CA ALA A 24 -18.99 43.43 -1.06
C ALA A 24 -17.55 43.94 -0.91
N ALA A 25 -17.36 45.19 -0.48
CA ALA A 25 -16.03 45.74 -0.21
C ALA A 25 -15.28 44.97 0.90
N ARG A 26 -15.96 44.59 1.99
CA ARG A 26 -15.37 43.75 3.05
C ARG A 26 -14.98 42.36 2.54
N LEU A 27 -15.81 41.75 1.70
CA LEU A 27 -15.52 40.44 1.13
C LEU A 27 -14.31 40.51 0.20
N ILE A 28 -14.24 41.53 -0.67
CA ILE A 28 -13.09 41.80 -1.55
C ILE A 28 -11.80 41.95 -0.72
N ALA A 29 -11.85 42.68 0.40
CA ALA A 29 -10.69 42.82 1.29
C ALA A 29 -10.27 41.48 1.91
N ARG A 30 -11.22 40.70 2.45
CA ARG A 30 -10.95 39.37 3.04
C ARG A 30 -10.42 38.36 2.02
N SER A 31 -10.83 38.45 0.76
CA SER A 31 -10.33 37.59 -0.30
C SER A 31 -8.82 37.78 -0.53
N GLY A 32 -8.28 38.98 -0.30
CA GLY A 32 -6.84 39.22 -0.36
C GLY A 32 -6.06 38.63 0.83
N GLU A 33 -6.73 38.32 1.95
CA GLU A 33 -6.13 37.73 3.16
C GLU A 33 -6.21 36.19 3.17
N GLY A 34 -6.77 35.54 2.13
CA GLY A 34 -6.86 34.08 2.02
C GLY A 34 -7.95 33.40 2.88
N THR A 35 -8.91 34.15 3.44
CA THR A 35 -9.87 33.66 4.45
C THR A 35 -11.28 33.34 3.92
N VAL A 36 -11.44 33.08 2.62
CA VAL A 36 -12.77 33.05 1.95
C VAL A 36 -13.01 31.72 1.21
N SER A 37 -14.18 31.11 1.46
CA SER A 37 -14.65 29.86 0.83
C SER A 37 -15.37 30.13 -0.50
N PRO A 38 -15.39 29.18 -1.48
CA PRO A 38 -16.12 29.36 -2.73
C PRO A 38 -17.59 29.76 -2.56
N THR A 39 -18.24 29.26 -1.51
CA THR A 39 -19.66 29.53 -1.20
C THR A 39 -19.92 30.94 -0.68
N ASP A 40 -18.89 31.67 -0.23
CA ASP A 40 -19.05 33.02 0.34
C ASP A 40 -19.41 34.08 -0.73
N PHE A 41 -19.16 33.78 -2.01
CA PHE A 41 -19.43 34.70 -3.13
C PHE A 41 -20.88 34.64 -3.63
N ASP A 42 -21.60 33.54 -3.42
CA ASP A 42 -22.90 33.30 -4.07
C ASP A 42 -23.98 34.30 -3.65
N ALA A 43 -24.14 34.52 -2.33
CA ALA A 43 -25.15 35.43 -1.81
C ALA A 43 -24.89 36.91 -2.19
N PRO A 44 -23.67 37.46 -2.06
CA PRO A 44 -23.36 38.82 -2.50
C PRO A 44 -23.49 39.03 -4.02
N VAL A 45 -23.08 38.04 -4.84
CA VAL A 45 -23.22 38.11 -6.31
C VAL A 45 -24.70 38.13 -6.72
N ALA A 46 -25.54 37.28 -6.09
CA ALA A 46 -26.97 37.26 -6.33
C ALA A 46 -27.65 38.57 -5.88
N GLU A 47 -27.28 39.09 -4.72
CA GLU A 47 -27.81 40.34 -4.15
C GLU A 47 -27.50 41.54 -5.05
N LEU A 48 -26.23 41.75 -5.42
CA LEU A 48 -25.84 42.86 -6.29
C LEU A 48 -26.39 42.72 -7.72
N SER A 49 -26.55 41.48 -8.22
CA SER A 49 -27.21 41.23 -9.51
C SER A 49 -28.67 41.68 -9.50
N GLY A 50 -29.39 41.41 -8.42
CA GLY A 50 -30.78 41.84 -8.23
C GLY A 50 -30.91 43.35 -8.07
N LEU A 51 -30.02 43.96 -7.26
CA LEU A 51 -29.99 45.41 -7.03
C LEU A 51 -29.73 46.20 -8.31
N ARG A 52 -28.79 45.75 -9.15
CA ARG A 52 -28.44 46.43 -10.40
C ARG A 52 -29.66 46.65 -11.31
N GLY A 53 -30.54 45.65 -11.43
CA GLY A 53 -31.76 45.74 -12.25
C GLY A 53 -32.82 46.71 -11.70
N LEU A 54 -32.65 47.21 -10.47
CA LEU A 54 -33.57 48.14 -9.83
C LEU A 54 -33.05 49.58 -9.82
N LEU A 55 -31.78 49.82 -10.16
CA LEU A 55 -31.07 51.09 -9.96
C LEU A 55 -30.96 51.98 -11.22
N ASP A 56 -31.73 51.69 -12.27
CA ASP A 56 -31.72 52.48 -13.53
C ASP A 56 -32.00 53.98 -13.33
N HIS A 57 -32.66 54.35 -12.23
CA HIS A 57 -33.03 55.72 -11.87
C HIS A 57 -31.98 56.45 -11.00
N ASP A 58 -30.91 55.76 -10.55
CA ASP A 58 -29.87 56.31 -9.68
C ASP A 58 -28.47 55.97 -10.22
N ARG A 59 -27.96 56.83 -11.12
CA ARG A 59 -26.71 56.62 -11.86
C ARG A 59 -25.48 56.40 -10.95
N PRO A 60 -25.27 57.16 -9.85
CA PRO A 60 -24.17 56.90 -8.92
C PRO A 60 -24.20 55.50 -8.30
N LEU A 61 -25.36 55.06 -7.80
CA LEU A 61 -25.50 53.73 -7.19
C LEU A 61 -25.42 52.60 -8.22
N LEU A 62 -25.99 52.80 -9.40
CA LEU A 62 -25.87 51.86 -10.51
C LEU A 62 -24.40 51.61 -10.87
N GLY A 63 -23.58 52.67 -10.94
CA GLY A 63 -22.16 52.55 -11.19
C GLY A 63 -21.40 51.81 -10.08
N ALA A 64 -21.64 52.17 -8.81
CA ALA A 64 -20.98 51.52 -7.68
C ALA A 64 -21.33 50.02 -7.55
N VAL A 65 -22.60 49.65 -7.74
CA VAL A 65 -23.06 48.24 -7.75
C VAL A 65 -22.45 47.48 -8.93
N THR A 66 -22.37 48.10 -10.12
CA THR A 66 -21.82 47.48 -11.32
C THR A 66 -20.32 47.18 -11.15
N VAL A 67 -19.55 48.11 -10.57
CA VAL A 67 -18.13 47.90 -10.27
C VAL A 67 -17.94 46.77 -9.25
N ARG A 68 -18.64 46.81 -8.10
CA ARG A 68 -18.48 45.79 -7.05
C ARG A 68 -18.89 44.39 -7.51
N LEU A 69 -19.96 44.28 -8.30
CA LEU A 69 -20.37 43.00 -8.89
C LEU A 69 -19.31 42.47 -9.86
N GLY A 70 -18.77 43.33 -10.73
CA GLY A 70 -17.67 43.00 -11.62
C GLY A 70 -16.42 42.56 -10.87
N CYS A 71 -16.07 43.25 -9.77
CA CYS A 71 -14.94 42.90 -8.91
C CYS A 71 -15.09 41.52 -8.26
N LEU A 72 -16.25 41.22 -7.68
CA LEU A 72 -16.50 39.92 -7.03
C LEU A 72 -16.41 38.76 -8.01
N LEU A 73 -16.96 38.92 -9.22
CA LEU A 73 -16.89 37.90 -10.27
C LEU A 73 -15.46 37.72 -10.79
N ALA A 74 -14.71 38.82 -10.96
CA ALA A 74 -13.31 38.78 -11.37
C ALA A 74 -12.43 38.08 -10.33
N ILE A 75 -12.62 38.38 -9.04
CA ILE A 75 -11.87 37.74 -7.94
C ILE A 75 -12.25 36.27 -7.81
N ARG A 76 -13.55 35.94 -7.84
CA ARG A 76 -14.03 34.55 -7.80
C ARG A 76 -13.40 33.71 -8.92
N TYR A 77 -13.34 34.26 -10.14
CA TYR A 77 -12.68 33.61 -11.26
C TYR A 77 -11.16 33.52 -11.07
N ALA A 78 -10.50 34.61 -10.67
CA ALA A 78 -9.05 34.67 -10.51
C ALA A 78 -8.53 33.69 -9.44
N THR A 79 -9.28 33.46 -8.36
CA THR A 79 -8.92 32.50 -7.30
C THR A 79 -9.30 31.05 -7.61
N GLY A 80 -9.68 30.72 -8.85
CA GLY A 80 -10.05 29.36 -9.27
C GLY A 80 -11.43 28.87 -8.79
N ASN A 81 -12.26 29.75 -8.23
CA ASN A 81 -13.58 29.42 -7.67
C ASN A 81 -14.76 29.81 -8.58
N GLY A 82 -14.47 30.27 -9.80
CA GLY A 82 -15.45 30.83 -10.75
C GLY A 82 -15.44 30.11 -12.09
N THR A 83 -16.49 30.33 -12.87
CA THR A 83 -16.71 29.71 -14.18
C THR A 83 -16.24 30.62 -15.34
N PRO A 84 -16.07 30.09 -16.56
CA PRO A 84 -15.85 30.92 -17.75
C PRO A 84 -16.96 31.97 -17.97
N GLU A 85 -18.18 31.71 -17.50
CA GLU A 85 -19.30 32.65 -17.55
C GLU A 85 -19.08 33.83 -16.59
N ASP A 86 -18.52 33.58 -15.40
CA ASP A 86 -18.15 34.64 -14.45
C ASP A 86 -17.09 35.56 -15.04
N ARG A 87 -16.11 35.02 -15.77
CA ARG A 87 -15.08 35.78 -16.50
C ARG A 87 -15.70 36.73 -17.52
N GLU A 88 -16.57 36.21 -18.39
CA GLU A 88 -17.19 37.01 -19.45
C GLU A 88 -18.16 38.05 -18.89
N ARG A 89 -18.85 37.72 -17.79
CA ARG A 89 -19.73 38.65 -17.09
C ARG A 89 -18.94 39.75 -16.37
N ALA A 90 -17.82 39.41 -15.71
CA ALA A 90 -16.92 40.37 -15.10
C ALA A 90 -16.35 41.34 -16.14
N ARG A 91 -15.86 40.84 -17.28
CA ARG A 91 -15.37 41.68 -18.39
C ARG A 91 -16.39 42.71 -18.82
N ARG A 92 -17.60 42.28 -19.16
CA ARG A 92 -18.67 43.17 -19.61
C ARG A 92 -19.01 44.26 -18.58
N LEU A 93 -19.18 43.88 -17.30
CA LEU A 93 -19.54 44.81 -16.23
C LEU A 93 -18.45 45.86 -15.97
N LEU A 94 -17.19 45.43 -15.95
CA LEU A 94 -16.07 46.32 -15.68
C LEU A 94 -15.77 47.25 -16.86
N HIS A 95 -15.94 46.78 -18.11
CA HIS A 95 -15.88 47.66 -19.28
C HIS A 95 -17.03 48.68 -19.28
N GLU A 96 -18.25 48.25 -18.97
CA GLU A 96 -19.42 49.13 -18.88
C GLU A 96 -19.22 50.22 -17.83
N ALA A 97 -18.74 49.87 -16.63
CA ALA A 97 -18.47 50.84 -15.58
C ALA A 97 -17.29 51.79 -15.88
N ARG A 98 -16.37 51.41 -16.77
CA ARG A 98 -15.24 52.26 -17.18
C ARG A 98 -15.63 53.27 -18.26
N ASP A 99 -16.53 52.90 -19.16
CA ASP A 99 -16.96 53.74 -20.26
C ASP A 99 -17.91 54.86 -19.77
N PRO A 100 -17.49 56.15 -19.77
CA PRO A 100 -18.31 57.26 -19.29
C PRO A 100 -19.57 57.50 -20.12
N SER A 101 -19.67 56.91 -21.31
CA SER A 101 -20.84 57.01 -22.18
C SER A 101 -21.97 56.06 -21.79
N THR A 102 -21.72 55.10 -20.89
CA THR A 102 -22.74 54.17 -20.42
C THR A 102 -23.48 54.72 -19.19
N PRO A 103 -24.74 54.28 -18.99
CA PRO A 103 -25.49 54.55 -17.76
C PRO A 103 -24.77 54.18 -16.47
N ALA A 104 -23.97 53.10 -16.48
CA ALA A 104 -23.25 52.64 -15.30
C ALA A 104 -21.92 53.39 -15.11
N GLY A 105 -21.29 53.90 -16.18
CA GLY A 105 -20.00 54.60 -16.12
C GLY A 105 -20.09 56.13 -15.96
N GLU A 106 -21.26 56.73 -16.20
CA GLU A 106 -21.51 58.19 -16.15
C GLU A 106 -21.06 58.84 -14.83
N ALA A 107 -21.29 58.16 -13.70
CA ALA A 107 -21.08 58.69 -12.35
C ALA A 107 -20.03 57.91 -11.54
N VAL A 108 -19.22 57.05 -12.17
CA VAL A 108 -18.22 56.22 -11.48
C VAL A 108 -17.01 57.04 -11.06
N THR A 109 -16.55 56.82 -9.83
CA THR A 109 -15.39 57.54 -9.27
C THR A 109 -14.11 57.17 -10.02
N ALA A 110 -13.08 58.03 -9.94
CA ALA A 110 -11.77 57.71 -10.51
C ALA A 110 -11.16 56.45 -9.87
N GLN A 111 -11.35 56.28 -8.56
CA GLN A 111 -10.87 55.13 -7.80
C GLN A 111 -11.54 53.82 -8.22
N ASP A 112 -12.85 53.84 -8.48
CA ASP A 112 -13.57 52.66 -8.96
C ASP A 112 -13.24 52.31 -10.41
N ARG A 113 -12.92 53.31 -11.26
CA ARG A 113 -12.38 53.07 -12.61
C ARG A 113 -10.99 52.42 -12.59
N GLN A 114 -10.13 52.85 -11.68
CA GLN A 114 -8.82 52.23 -11.45
C GLN A 114 -8.95 50.78 -10.98
N MET A 115 -9.83 50.52 -10.01
CA MET A 115 -10.14 49.16 -9.54
C MET A 115 -10.68 48.28 -10.68
N ALA A 116 -11.56 48.83 -11.51
CA ALA A 116 -12.09 48.12 -12.67
C ALA A 116 -11.02 47.83 -13.73
N ALA A 117 -10.10 48.77 -13.99
CA ALA A 117 -8.98 48.55 -14.91
C ALA A 117 -8.04 47.44 -14.42
N LEU A 118 -7.72 47.44 -13.11
CA LEU A 118 -6.87 46.43 -12.48
C LEU A 118 -7.48 45.02 -12.55
N LEU A 119 -8.76 44.88 -12.20
CA LEU A 119 -9.43 43.58 -12.25
C LEU A 119 -9.80 43.14 -13.67
N LEU A 120 -9.89 44.04 -14.64
CA LEU A 120 -9.99 43.65 -16.05
C LEU A 120 -8.73 42.92 -16.52
N MET A 121 -7.56 43.27 -16.00
CA MET A 121 -6.32 42.56 -16.31
C MET A 121 -6.35 41.11 -15.82
N THR A 122 -7.02 40.81 -14.69
CA THR A 122 -7.10 39.45 -14.15
C THR A 122 -8.06 38.53 -14.90
N VAL A 123 -8.99 39.09 -15.68
CA VAL A 123 -9.97 38.33 -16.49
C VAL A 123 -9.73 38.42 -18.00
N SER A 124 -8.65 39.07 -18.44
CA SER A 124 -8.29 39.23 -19.87
C SER A 124 -7.81 37.95 -20.54
N GLY A 125 -7.89 37.87 -21.88
CA GLY A 125 -7.58 36.68 -22.69
C GLY A 125 -6.29 36.00 -22.27
N SER A 126 -5.27 36.81 -22.01
CA SER A 126 -3.91 36.44 -21.63
C SER A 126 -3.64 36.33 -20.13
N SER A 127 -4.61 36.51 -19.23
CA SER A 127 -4.33 36.65 -17.79
C SER A 127 -3.80 35.37 -17.14
N VAL A 128 -2.77 35.52 -16.31
CA VAL A 128 -2.24 34.46 -15.44
C VAL A 128 -3.13 34.40 -14.19
N PRO A 129 -3.66 33.23 -13.77
CA PRO A 129 -4.41 33.14 -12.52
C PRO A 129 -3.48 33.50 -11.36
N LEU A 130 -3.94 34.37 -10.48
CA LEU A 130 -3.34 34.54 -9.16
C LEU A 130 -3.71 33.25 -8.41
N GLY A 131 -2.72 32.43 -8.08
CA GLY A 131 -2.96 31.22 -7.28
C GLY A 131 -3.63 31.55 -5.94
N THR A 132 -3.83 30.54 -5.10
CA THR A 132 -4.34 30.75 -3.73
C THR A 132 -3.55 31.88 -3.04
N PRO A 133 -4.19 32.89 -2.42
CA PRO A 133 -3.47 33.94 -1.71
C PRO A 133 -2.46 33.34 -0.71
N GLY A 134 -1.19 33.73 -0.81
CA GLY A 134 -0.10 33.16 -0.01
C GLY A 134 0.64 31.94 -0.60
N ALA A 135 0.21 31.42 -1.76
CA ALA A 135 0.96 30.43 -2.54
C ALA A 135 1.58 31.09 -3.78
N ALA A 136 2.85 30.81 -4.07
CA ALA A 136 3.47 31.23 -5.32
C ALA A 136 2.70 30.63 -6.52
N PRO A 137 2.53 31.39 -7.63
CA PRO A 137 1.96 30.83 -8.85
C PRO A 137 2.81 29.64 -9.33
N ASP A 138 2.18 28.59 -9.86
CA ASP A 138 2.90 27.44 -10.40
C ASP A 138 3.52 27.81 -11.76
N PHE A 139 4.85 27.84 -11.83
CA PHE A 139 5.61 28.15 -13.04
C PHE A 139 5.08 27.42 -14.27
N TRP A 140 4.81 26.12 -14.13
CA TRP A 140 4.48 25.25 -15.25
C TRP A 140 3.06 25.44 -15.73
N HIS A 141 2.12 25.73 -14.83
CA HIS A 141 0.78 26.15 -15.22
C HIS A 141 0.79 27.48 -15.98
N VAL A 142 1.67 28.42 -15.60
CA VAL A 142 1.82 29.69 -16.33
C VAL A 142 2.49 29.50 -17.70
N PHE A 143 3.54 28.69 -17.75
CA PHE A 143 4.27 28.36 -18.98
C PHE A 143 3.39 27.61 -20.00
N ASP A 144 2.63 26.62 -19.56
CA ASP A 144 1.76 25.79 -20.42
C ASP A 144 0.62 26.60 -21.05
N ARG A 145 0.06 27.55 -20.29
CA ARG A 145 -0.96 28.47 -20.83
C ARG A 145 -0.36 29.48 -21.81
N ALA A 146 0.87 29.92 -21.59
CA ALA A 146 1.58 30.79 -22.53
C ALA A 146 1.86 30.09 -23.87
N GLN A 147 2.18 28.79 -23.83
CA GLN A 147 2.37 27.96 -25.03
C GLN A 147 1.05 27.67 -25.78
N GLN A 148 -0.03 27.36 -25.04
CA GLN A 148 -1.37 27.13 -25.62
C GLN A 148 -1.95 28.36 -26.35
N MET A 149 -1.45 29.56 -26.05
CA MET A 149 -1.93 30.80 -26.68
C MET A 149 -1.38 31.03 -28.10
N GLY A 150 -0.37 30.26 -28.55
CA GLY A 150 0.22 30.42 -29.88
C GLY A 150 0.87 31.81 -30.07
N SER A 151 1.57 31.99 -31.19
CA SER A 151 2.34 33.20 -31.50
C SER A 151 1.58 34.51 -31.29
N VAL A 152 2.08 35.35 -30.37
CA VAL A 152 1.80 36.80 -30.18
C VAL A 152 0.32 37.17 -29.98
N PRO A 153 -0.10 37.71 -28.81
CA PRO A 153 -1.44 38.28 -28.69
C PRO A 153 -1.61 39.37 -29.75
N ALA A 154 -2.72 39.32 -30.50
CA ALA A 154 -3.03 40.26 -31.58
C ALA A 154 -2.73 41.70 -31.10
N ALA A 155 -2.07 42.52 -31.92
CA ALA A 155 -1.57 43.84 -31.52
C ALA A 155 -2.61 44.76 -30.84
N GLU A 156 -3.91 44.52 -31.06
CA GLU A 156 -5.02 45.17 -30.36
C GLU A 156 -5.13 44.79 -28.88
N GLU A 157 -4.93 43.52 -28.51
CA GLU A 157 -5.04 43.02 -27.13
C GLU A 157 -3.84 43.46 -26.28
N ALA A 158 -2.65 43.50 -26.89
CA ALA A 158 -1.45 44.06 -26.25
C ALA A 158 -1.58 45.58 -26.00
N ALA A 159 -2.20 46.31 -26.93
CA ALA A 159 -2.47 47.74 -26.76
C ALA A 159 -3.53 48.00 -25.68
N GLU A 160 -4.56 47.14 -25.58
CA GLU A 160 -5.57 47.20 -24.52
C GLU A 160 -4.97 46.93 -23.14
N LEU A 161 -4.13 45.90 -23.00
CA LEU A 161 -3.43 45.59 -21.76
C LEU A 161 -2.47 46.70 -21.32
N ALA A 162 -1.75 47.32 -22.26
CA ALA A 162 -0.88 48.46 -21.96
C ALA A 162 -1.66 49.68 -21.50
N ALA A 163 -2.85 49.94 -22.08
CA ALA A 163 -3.74 51.02 -21.66
C ALA A 163 -4.33 50.77 -20.27
N LEU A 164 -4.76 49.53 -19.98
CA LEU A 164 -5.24 49.10 -18.65
C LEU A 164 -4.16 49.27 -17.58
N ALA A 165 -2.93 48.86 -17.88
CA ALA A 165 -1.78 49.00 -16.98
C ALA A 165 -1.44 50.47 -16.68
N ALA A 166 -1.46 51.34 -17.70
CA ALA A 166 -1.21 52.77 -17.51
C ALA A 166 -2.30 53.46 -16.66
N GLU A 167 -3.57 53.05 -16.81
CA GLU A 167 -4.70 53.57 -16.03
C GLU A 167 -4.67 53.07 -14.58
N ALA A 168 -4.29 51.81 -14.36
CA ALA A 168 -4.08 51.25 -13.01
C ALA A 168 -2.87 51.89 -12.29
N ALA A 169 -1.82 52.27 -13.03
CA ALA A 169 -0.60 52.88 -12.48
C ALA A 169 -0.72 54.38 -12.15
N ALA A 170 -1.83 55.05 -12.51
CA ALA A 170 -2.05 56.46 -12.21
C ALA A 170 -2.24 56.69 -10.70
N ALA A 171 -1.14 57.02 -10.01
CA ALA A 171 -0.94 57.10 -8.55
C ALA A 171 -2.13 57.53 -7.66
N GLY A 172 -2.58 56.59 -6.82
CA GLY A 172 -3.38 56.78 -5.60
C GLY A 172 -3.49 55.45 -4.81
N PRO A 173 -3.59 55.45 -3.46
CA PRO A 173 -3.72 54.21 -2.70
C PRO A 173 -5.05 53.51 -3.02
N LEU A 174 -4.97 52.35 -3.66
CA LEU A 174 -6.10 51.45 -3.84
C LEU A 174 -6.44 50.78 -2.49
N PRO A 175 -7.72 50.53 -2.19
CA PRO A 175 -8.16 49.87 -0.97
C PRO A 175 -8.00 48.34 -1.10
N LEU A 176 -6.83 47.88 -1.53
CA LEU A 176 -6.48 46.46 -1.62
C LEU A 176 -5.35 46.15 -0.62
N PRO A 177 -5.31 44.93 -0.05
CA PRO A 177 -4.20 44.49 0.78
C PRO A 177 -2.86 44.59 0.02
N PRO A 178 -1.76 44.97 0.69
CA PRO A 178 -0.42 45.06 0.08
C PRO A 178 -0.01 43.79 -0.67
N GLU A 179 -0.36 42.63 -0.12
CA GLU A 179 -0.03 41.31 -0.65
C GLU A 179 -0.73 41.07 -2.01
N LEU A 180 -1.99 41.46 -2.13
CA LEU A 180 -2.75 41.35 -3.39
C LEU A 180 -2.22 42.34 -4.44
N LEU A 181 -1.80 43.53 -4.01
CA LEU A 181 -1.13 44.52 -4.86
C LEU A 181 0.21 43.99 -5.40
N GLU A 182 0.97 43.29 -4.57
CA GLU A 182 2.23 42.66 -4.94
C GLU A 182 2.00 41.49 -5.92
N GLN A 183 1.02 40.62 -5.66
CA GLN A 183 0.66 39.54 -6.58
C GLN A 183 0.14 40.06 -7.94
N LEU A 184 -0.61 41.17 -7.94
CA LEU A 184 -1.09 41.82 -9.17
C LEU A 184 0.05 42.49 -9.95
N THR A 185 1.02 43.08 -9.26
CA THR A 185 2.24 43.63 -9.86
C THR A 185 3.10 42.50 -10.44
N LEU A 186 3.16 41.35 -9.76
CA LEU A 186 3.83 40.15 -10.26
C LEU A 186 3.16 39.63 -11.54
N ALA A 187 1.83 39.52 -11.56
CA ALA A 187 1.08 39.15 -12.77
C ALA A 187 1.30 40.15 -13.92
N GLN A 188 1.36 41.45 -13.62
CA GLN A 188 1.70 42.49 -14.60
C GLN A 188 3.10 42.27 -15.21
N ASN A 189 4.11 42.02 -14.37
CA ASN A 189 5.48 41.77 -14.81
C ASN A 189 5.59 40.49 -15.67
N MET A 190 4.81 39.45 -15.35
CA MET A 190 4.75 38.21 -16.12
C MET A 190 4.09 38.38 -17.50
N LEU A 191 3.11 39.28 -17.63
CA LEU A 191 2.38 39.52 -18.88
C LEU A 191 3.10 40.46 -19.85
N THR A 192 3.92 41.39 -19.33
CA THR A 192 4.66 42.34 -20.17
C THR A 192 5.98 41.81 -20.72
N HIS A 193 6.48 40.68 -20.22
CA HIS A 193 7.80 40.15 -20.59
C HIS A 193 7.87 39.25 -21.84
N PRO A 194 6.88 38.39 -22.18
CA PRO A 194 7.02 37.49 -23.33
C PRO A 194 6.77 38.17 -24.70
N ALA A 195 6.40 39.45 -24.74
CA ALA A 195 5.99 40.12 -25.98
C ALA A 195 7.15 40.72 -26.83
N LEU A 196 8.42 40.64 -26.42
CA LEU A 196 9.48 41.46 -27.05
C LEU A 196 10.88 40.84 -27.26
N THR A 197 11.09 39.52 -27.24
CA THR A 197 12.45 38.98 -27.48
C THR A 197 12.49 37.72 -28.33
N ASP A 198 13.30 37.80 -29.39
CA ASP A 198 13.89 36.69 -30.15
C ASP A 198 14.68 35.78 -29.17
N LEU A 199 14.35 34.49 -29.13
CA LEU A 199 14.83 33.49 -28.15
C LEU A 199 16.28 33.01 -28.39
N SER A 200 17.10 33.78 -29.09
CA SER A 200 18.38 33.34 -29.63
C SER A 200 19.61 33.54 -28.72
N ASP A 201 19.47 34.17 -27.55
CA ASP A 201 20.56 34.30 -26.54
C ASP A 201 20.05 34.08 -25.09
N PRO A 202 20.30 32.90 -24.50
CA PRO A 202 19.79 32.52 -23.19
C PRO A 202 20.44 33.25 -22.00
N GLU A 203 21.72 33.66 -22.11
CA GLU A 203 22.44 34.32 -21.02
C GLU A 203 22.05 35.79 -20.90
N ALA A 204 21.81 36.46 -22.03
CA ALA A 204 21.24 37.80 -22.05
C ALA A 204 19.83 37.83 -21.45
N LEU A 205 19.02 36.78 -21.69
CA LEU A 205 17.65 36.67 -21.19
C LEU A 205 17.61 36.50 -19.66
N LEU A 206 18.48 35.67 -19.09
CA LEU A 206 18.62 35.50 -17.63
C LEU A 206 19.18 36.75 -16.94
N ALA A 207 20.06 37.52 -17.59
CA ALA A 207 20.62 38.76 -17.06
C ALA A 207 19.63 39.94 -17.06
N MET A 208 18.53 39.82 -17.81
CA MET A 208 17.47 40.82 -17.89
C MET A 208 16.32 40.59 -16.91
N LEU A 209 16.31 39.46 -16.17
CA LEU A 209 15.28 39.16 -15.18
C LEU A 209 15.40 40.09 -13.96
N PRO A 210 14.28 40.60 -13.41
CA PRO A 210 14.30 41.38 -12.17
C PRO A 210 14.86 40.59 -10.99
N ASP A 211 15.55 41.27 -10.08
CA ASP A 211 15.95 40.69 -8.79
C ASP A 211 14.70 40.21 -8.03
N GLY A 212 14.70 38.94 -7.61
CA GLY A 212 13.56 38.32 -6.92
C GLY A 212 12.47 37.75 -7.86
N PHE A 213 12.75 37.57 -9.15
CA PHE A 213 11.83 36.88 -10.06
C PHE A 213 11.56 35.44 -9.56
N PRO A 214 10.29 35.07 -9.27
CA PRO A 214 9.97 33.84 -8.53
C PRO A 214 10.24 32.54 -9.29
N PHE A 215 10.61 32.62 -10.58
CA PHE A 215 10.89 31.45 -11.42
C PHE A 215 12.31 31.44 -12.02
N ALA A 216 13.23 32.20 -11.42
CA ALA A 216 14.59 32.35 -11.96
C ALA A 216 15.34 31.02 -12.06
N ASP A 217 15.17 30.12 -11.09
CA ASP A 217 15.84 28.81 -11.07
C ASP A 217 15.24 27.83 -12.10
N GLN A 218 13.92 27.87 -12.29
CA GLN A 218 13.22 27.08 -13.30
C GLN A 218 13.56 27.54 -14.72
N LEU A 219 13.70 28.84 -14.95
CA LEU A 219 14.19 29.41 -16.22
C LEU A 219 15.66 29.10 -16.47
N ARG A 220 16.49 29.08 -15.44
CA ARG A 220 17.90 28.70 -15.55
C ARG A 220 18.04 27.21 -15.92
N MET A 221 17.24 26.34 -15.31
CA MET A 221 17.15 24.92 -15.67
C MET A 221 16.69 24.71 -17.13
N LEU A 222 15.69 25.47 -17.57
CA LEU A 222 15.20 25.50 -18.96
C LEU A 222 16.29 25.87 -19.96
N VAL A 223 17.03 26.94 -19.65
CA VAL A 223 18.11 27.47 -20.48
C VAL A 223 19.28 26.50 -20.55
N ASP A 224 19.67 25.90 -19.43
CA ASP A 224 20.81 24.99 -19.40
C ASP A 224 20.48 23.64 -20.07
N LEU A 225 19.25 23.15 -19.93
CA LEU A 225 18.78 21.95 -20.64
C LEU A 225 18.71 22.18 -22.17
N ALA A 226 18.29 23.37 -22.61
CA ALA A 226 18.25 23.72 -24.03
C ALA A 226 19.64 23.87 -24.67
N LYS A 227 20.67 24.19 -23.89
CA LYS A 227 22.08 24.26 -24.36
C LYS A 227 22.69 22.89 -24.63
N ASP A 228 22.21 21.84 -23.97
CA ASP A 228 22.74 20.47 -24.05
C ASP A 228 21.98 19.59 -25.08
N LEU A 229 20.91 20.11 -25.69
CA LEU A 229 20.25 19.47 -26.84
C LEU A 229 20.99 19.80 -28.14
N PRO A 230 21.29 18.81 -29.01
CA PRO A 230 21.78 19.12 -30.33
C PRO A 230 20.70 19.84 -31.13
N ASP A 231 21.07 20.92 -31.83
CA ASP A 231 20.28 21.43 -32.94
C ASP A 231 19.87 20.24 -33.81
N THR A 232 18.56 19.97 -33.94
CA THR A 232 18.07 19.07 -34.96
C THR A 232 18.67 19.55 -36.28
N PRO A 233 19.59 18.81 -36.92
CA PRO A 233 20.07 19.22 -38.22
C PRO A 233 18.85 19.11 -39.12
N ALA A 234 18.38 20.24 -39.66
CA ALA A 234 17.48 20.22 -40.79
C ALA A 234 18.15 19.34 -41.85
N ASP A 235 17.61 18.14 -42.07
CA ASP A 235 18.14 17.19 -43.04
C ASP A 235 18.20 17.88 -44.40
N PRO A 236 19.40 18.23 -44.92
CA PRO A 236 19.51 18.96 -46.17
C PRO A 236 19.11 18.10 -47.38
N ALA A 237 18.78 16.82 -47.17
CA ALA A 237 18.27 15.90 -48.19
C ALA A 237 16.73 15.79 -48.20
N LYS A 238 16.00 16.42 -47.28
CA LYS A 238 14.53 16.46 -47.33
C LYS A 238 14.11 17.58 -48.30
N PRO A 239 13.35 17.29 -49.37
CA PRO A 239 12.85 18.36 -50.25
C PRO A 239 11.98 19.32 -49.43
N PRO A 240 11.96 20.63 -49.76
CA PRO A 240 11.08 21.58 -49.09
C PRO A 240 9.65 21.02 -49.17
N ARG A 241 9.04 20.78 -48.00
CA ARG A 241 7.65 20.35 -47.94
C ARG A 241 6.80 21.42 -48.65
N PRO A 242 5.83 21.02 -49.48
CA PRO A 242 4.97 21.98 -50.16
C PRO A 242 4.21 22.81 -49.11
N ASP A 243 4.17 24.13 -49.30
CA ASP A 243 3.43 25.06 -48.45
C ASP A 243 1.98 24.58 -48.29
N GLY A 244 1.62 24.11 -47.08
CA GLY A 244 0.24 23.71 -46.75
C GLY A 244 0.01 22.41 -45.96
N GLU A 245 1.05 21.70 -45.50
CA GLU A 245 0.88 20.71 -44.40
C GLU A 245 1.02 21.47 -43.06
N ASP A 246 0.01 21.34 -42.20
CA ASP A 246 -0.23 22.13 -40.99
C ASP A 246 1.00 22.28 -40.07
N ASP A 247 1.42 23.53 -39.80
CA ASP A 247 2.38 23.89 -38.72
C ASP A 247 1.90 23.40 -37.33
N SER A 248 0.60 23.09 -37.18
CA SER A 248 0.02 22.62 -35.91
C SER A 248 0.54 21.25 -35.44
N ASP A 249 1.04 20.42 -36.36
CA ASP A 249 1.53 19.07 -36.03
C ASP A 249 2.95 19.10 -35.45
N ASP A 250 3.79 20.07 -35.85
CA ASP A 250 5.13 20.29 -35.28
C ASP A 250 5.04 20.96 -33.90
N ASP A 251 4.07 21.87 -33.74
CA ASP A 251 3.72 22.48 -32.45
C ASP A 251 3.22 21.44 -31.44
N THR A 252 2.43 20.44 -31.87
CA THR A 252 1.88 19.42 -30.97
C THR A 252 2.98 18.52 -30.40
N VAL A 253 3.91 18.04 -31.22
CA VAL A 253 5.01 17.18 -30.74
C VAL A 253 5.98 17.97 -29.86
N THR A 254 6.28 19.22 -30.23
CA THR A 254 7.13 20.11 -29.42
C THR A 254 6.47 20.41 -28.07
N ALA A 255 5.16 20.67 -28.04
CA ALA A 255 4.39 20.86 -26.81
C ALA A 255 4.35 19.59 -25.94
N SER A 256 4.20 18.40 -26.54
CA SER A 256 4.27 17.12 -25.82
C SER A 256 5.66 16.87 -25.22
N TRP A 257 6.73 17.22 -25.92
CA TRP A 257 8.11 17.11 -25.42
C TRP A 257 8.35 18.02 -24.22
N LEU A 258 7.97 19.30 -24.33
CA LEU A 258 8.05 20.27 -23.22
C LEU A 258 7.21 19.79 -22.02
N ALA A 259 5.98 19.34 -22.25
CA ALA A 259 5.11 18.81 -21.20
C ALA A 259 5.74 17.60 -20.50
N ALA A 260 6.32 16.66 -21.26
CA ALA A 260 6.98 15.48 -20.72
C ALA A 260 8.17 15.83 -19.82
N MET A 261 9.05 16.73 -20.27
CA MET A 261 10.21 17.14 -19.49
C MET A 261 9.81 17.84 -18.18
N PHE A 262 8.88 18.80 -18.24
CA PHE A 262 8.53 19.61 -17.07
C PHE A 262 7.61 18.91 -16.09
N GLY A 263 6.61 18.17 -16.60
CA GLY A 263 5.73 17.39 -15.75
C GLY A 263 6.50 16.30 -15.01
N THR A 264 7.57 15.76 -15.60
CA THR A 264 8.49 14.84 -14.93
C THR A 264 9.24 15.52 -13.79
N THR A 265 9.85 16.69 -14.04
CA THR A 265 10.59 17.43 -13.01
C THR A 265 9.68 17.86 -11.86
N ASP A 266 8.46 18.32 -12.14
CA ASP A 266 7.50 18.67 -11.09
C ASP A 266 7.04 17.44 -10.28
N ALA A 267 6.82 16.30 -10.95
CA ALA A 267 6.47 15.05 -10.28
C ALA A 267 7.58 14.60 -9.32
N LEU A 268 8.84 14.71 -9.74
CA LEU A 268 10.00 14.43 -8.89
C LEU A 268 10.15 15.40 -7.73
N ARG A 269 9.83 16.69 -7.94
CA ARG A 269 9.93 17.73 -6.90
C ARG A 269 8.84 17.59 -5.84
N THR A 270 7.62 17.30 -6.27
CA THR A 270 6.45 17.21 -5.39
C THR A 270 6.30 15.86 -4.72
N GLY A 271 6.87 14.80 -5.33
CA GLY A 271 6.70 13.42 -4.89
C GLY A 271 5.26 12.92 -5.07
N ASP A 272 4.47 13.54 -5.97
CA ASP A 272 3.08 13.17 -6.23
C ASP A 272 2.97 12.28 -7.49
N PRO A 273 2.72 10.97 -7.36
CA PRO A 273 2.57 10.07 -8.50
C PRO A 273 1.35 10.37 -9.38
N GLU A 274 0.36 11.11 -8.89
CA GLU A 274 -0.80 11.54 -9.69
C GLU A 274 -0.39 12.55 -10.78
N GLN A 275 0.71 13.29 -10.58
CA GLN A 275 1.27 14.16 -11.62
C GLN A 275 1.74 13.36 -12.84
N VAL A 276 2.41 12.22 -12.62
CA VAL A 276 2.84 11.31 -13.69
C VAL A 276 1.63 10.78 -14.46
N SER A 277 0.55 10.43 -13.75
CA SER A 277 -0.69 9.96 -14.39
C SER A 277 -1.38 11.03 -15.20
N ARG A 278 -1.43 12.28 -14.69
CA ARG A 278 -1.95 13.44 -15.45
C ARG A 278 -1.12 13.69 -16.72
N LEU A 279 0.20 13.53 -16.63
CA LEU A 279 1.10 13.69 -17.76
C LEU A 279 0.89 12.60 -18.82
N LEU A 280 0.75 11.34 -18.42
CA LEU A 280 0.44 10.23 -19.33
C LEU A 280 -0.92 10.40 -20.02
N LYS A 281 -1.94 10.88 -19.29
CA LYS A 281 -3.25 11.20 -19.87
C LYS A 281 -3.14 12.28 -20.93
N ARG A 282 -2.36 13.33 -20.65
CA ARG A 282 -2.13 14.43 -21.57
C ARG A 282 -1.43 13.95 -22.85
N LEU A 283 -0.28 13.31 -22.71
CA LEU A 283 0.48 12.78 -23.85
C LEU A 283 -0.36 11.78 -24.65
N GLY A 284 -1.17 10.99 -23.96
CA GLY A 284 -2.13 10.10 -24.59
C GLY A 284 -3.19 10.84 -25.40
N ALA A 285 -3.77 11.91 -24.87
CA ALA A 285 -4.73 12.73 -25.60
C ALA A 285 -4.08 13.43 -26.81
N ASP A 286 -2.81 13.84 -26.70
CA ASP A 286 -2.05 14.41 -27.82
C ASP A 286 -1.80 13.35 -28.91
N LEU A 287 -1.48 12.11 -28.53
CA LEU A 287 -1.36 10.97 -29.45
C LEU A 287 -2.69 10.67 -30.17
N ASP A 288 -3.82 10.72 -29.46
CA ASP A 288 -5.15 10.44 -30.03
C ASP A 288 -5.63 11.55 -30.99
N ARG A 289 -5.04 12.75 -30.93
CA ARG A 289 -5.30 13.83 -31.90
C ARG A 289 -4.58 13.61 -33.23
N LEU A 290 -3.49 12.83 -33.24
CA LEU A 290 -2.78 12.52 -34.48
C LEU A 290 -3.55 11.49 -35.32
N PRO A 291 -3.55 11.62 -36.66
CA PRO A 291 -4.15 10.62 -37.55
C PRO A 291 -3.52 9.22 -37.36
N GLU A 292 -4.32 8.16 -37.51
CA GLU A 292 -3.80 6.78 -37.46
C GLU A 292 -2.68 6.57 -38.49
N GLY A 293 -1.52 6.08 -38.04
CA GLY A 293 -0.35 5.83 -38.89
C GLY A 293 0.54 7.05 -39.14
N HIS A 294 0.38 8.15 -38.38
CA HIS A 294 1.22 9.33 -38.48
C HIS A 294 2.71 9.05 -38.20
N ASP A 295 3.61 9.59 -39.03
CA ASP A 295 5.06 9.31 -38.98
C ASP A 295 5.73 9.65 -37.63
N ARG A 296 5.15 10.60 -36.88
CA ARG A 296 5.68 11.07 -35.58
C ARG A 296 4.96 10.51 -34.35
N ALA A 297 3.94 9.68 -34.52
CA ALA A 297 3.30 8.98 -33.40
C ALA A 297 4.30 8.22 -32.50
N PRO A 298 5.35 7.55 -33.05
CA PRO A 298 6.38 6.89 -32.23
C PRO A 298 7.15 7.82 -31.29
N GLU A 299 7.24 9.13 -31.59
CA GLU A 299 7.92 10.11 -30.74
C GLU A 299 7.12 10.37 -29.45
N ILE A 300 5.81 10.60 -29.56
CA ILE A 300 4.92 10.77 -28.39
C ILE A 300 4.84 9.46 -27.58
N GLU A 301 4.79 8.31 -28.26
CA GLU A 301 4.86 7.01 -27.58
C GLU A 301 6.16 6.85 -26.76
N ASN A 302 7.30 7.26 -27.30
CA ASN A 302 8.57 7.22 -26.58
C ASN A 302 8.61 8.20 -25.40
N LEU A 303 8.02 9.40 -25.53
CA LEU A 303 7.85 10.32 -24.41
C LEU A 303 6.99 9.72 -23.30
N MET A 304 5.89 9.05 -23.65
CA MET A 304 5.07 8.32 -22.68
C MET A 304 5.88 7.21 -21.98
N ARG A 305 6.72 6.47 -22.71
CA ARG A 305 7.61 5.44 -22.13
C ARG A 305 8.63 6.05 -21.16
N LEU A 306 9.21 7.20 -21.48
CA LEU A 306 10.12 7.93 -20.58
C LEU A 306 9.39 8.45 -19.33
N VAL A 307 8.19 9.02 -19.48
CA VAL A 307 7.36 9.44 -18.36
C VAL A 307 6.98 8.25 -17.46
N LEU A 308 6.67 7.09 -18.04
CA LEU A 308 6.44 5.86 -17.24
C LEU A 308 7.65 5.48 -16.40
N GLN A 309 8.86 5.61 -16.93
CA GLN A 309 10.09 5.35 -16.17
C GLN A 309 10.26 6.30 -14.96
N THR A 310 9.74 7.53 -15.05
CA THR A 310 9.80 8.50 -13.95
C THR A 310 8.81 8.20 -12.84
N GLY A 311 7.78 7.40 -13.13
CA GLY A 311 6.86 6.86 -12.14
C GLY A 311 7.50 5.83 -11.20
N MET A 312 8.55 5.12 -11.64
CA MET A 312 9.22 4.07 -10.86
C MET A 312 9.67 4.51 -9.46
N PRO A 313 10.43 5.63 -9.28
CA PRO A 313 10.82 6.09 -7.95
C PRO A 313 9.69 6.76 -7.14
N LEU A 314 8.56 7.11 -7.77
CA LEU A 314 7.52 7.94 -7.17
C LEU A 314 6.30 7.16 -6.69
N SER A 315 5.99 6.05 -7.33
CA SER A 315 4.70 5.39 -7.10
C SER A 315 4.69 4.39 -5.95
N GLY A 316 5.85 3.82 -5.61
CA GLY A 316 5.99 2.75 -4.61
C GLY A 316 5.35 1.41 -5.00
N GLY A 317 4.77 1.30 -6.21
CA GLY A 317 4.10 0.09 -6.69
C GLY A 317 4.99 -0.76 -7.61
N HIS A 318 5.08 -2.07 -7.37
CA HIS A 318 5.78 -3.01 -8.25
C HIS A 318 5.14 -3.04 -9.64
N GLN A 319 3.81 -2.96 -9.74
CA GLN A 319 3.09 -2.91 -11.03
C GLN A 319 3.51 -1.74 -11.94
N ASP A 320 3.81 -0.57 -11.37
CA ASP A 320 4.24 0.59 -12.16
C ASP A 320 5.68 0.40 -12.62
N THR A 321 6.50 -0.25 -11.77
CA THR A 321 7.86 -0.67 -12.10
C THR A 321 7.86 -1.72 -13.20
N ASP A 322 6.95 -2.69 -13.13
CA ASP A 322 6.79 -3.75 -14.13
C ASP A 322 6.32 -3.18 -15.47
N ALA A 323 5.31 -2.31 -15.46
CA ALA A 323 4.85 -1.62 -16.67
C ALA A 323 5.96 -0.77 -17.29
N ALA A 324 6.76 -0.05 -16.48
CA ALA A 324 7.91 0.69 -16.98
C ALA A 324 8.99 -0.25 -17.56
N ARG A 325 9.21 -1.42 -16.95
CA ARG A 325 10.19 -2.42 -17.39
C ARG A 325 9.80 -3.08 -18.72
N ASP A 326 8.54 -3.47 -18.87
CA ASP A 326 8.01 -4.06 -20.10
C ASP A 326 8.18 -3.13 -21.32
N HIS A 327 8.18 -1.82 -21.06
CA HIS A 327 8.42 -0.81 -22.07
C HIS A 327 9.88 -0.36 -22.20
N ALA A 328 10.75 -0.67 -21.23
CA ALA A 328 12.16 -0.26 -21.22
C ALA A 328 12.96 -0.91 -22.36
N GLN A 329 12.72 -2.20 -22.68
CA GLN A 329 13.43 -2.88 -23.77
C GLN A 329 13.16 -2.23 -25.13
N ARG A 330 11.91 -1.80 -25.37
CA ARG A 330 11.53 -1.12 -26.62
C ARG A 330 12.20 0.24 -26.77
N ILE A 331 12.45 0.95 -25.65
CA ILE A 331 13.25 2.18 -25.64
C ILE A 331 14.71 1.87 -26.01
N THR A 332 15.30 0.82 -25.41
CA THR A 332 16.68 0.40 -25.75
C THR A 332 16.80 0.10 -27.24
N GLU A 333 15.90 -0.72 -27.80
CA GLU A 333 15.88 -1.08 -29.22
C GLU A 333 15.63 0.12 -30.14
N HIS A 334 14.88 1.12 -29.68
CA HIS A 334 14.70 2.38 -30.41
C HIS A 334 16.02 3.15 -30.49
N PHE A 335 16.69 3.37 -29.36
CA PHE A 335 17.97 4.08 -29.34
C PHE A 335 19.11 3.30 -29.99
N GLU A 336 19.13 1.96 -29.91
CA GLU A 336 20.13 1.13 -30.61
C GLU A 336 20.03 1.28 -32.14
N ARG A 337 18.81 1.42 -32.67
CA ARG A 337 18.60 1.69 -34.10
C ARG A 337 19.10 3.08 -34.50
N GLN A 338 18.98 4.06 -33.62
CA GLN A 338 19.44 5.44 -33.84
C GLN A 338 20.94 5.61 -33.54
N ALA A 339 21.53 4.78 -32.69
CA ALA A 339 22.94 4.82 -32.29
C ALA A 339 23.90 4.63 -33.47
N ALA A 340 23.44 4.01 -34.57
CA ALA A 340 24.20 3.89 -35.80
C ALA A 340 24.36 5.23 -36.55
N SER A 341 23.47 6.20 -36.30
CA SER A 341 23.42 7.51 -36.96
C SER A 341 23.68 8.69 -36.02
N ASP A 342 23.53 8.51 -34.71
CA ASP A 342 23.67 9.55 -33.69
C ASP A 342 24.46 9.06 -32.46
N PRO A 343 25.66 9.62 -32.19
CA PRO A 343 26.43 9.32 -30.98
C PRO A 343 25.68 9.61 -29.66
N ALA A 344 24.75 10.56 -29.63
CA ALA A 344 23.95 10.85 -28.43
C ALA A 344 22.97 9.71 -28.12
N ALA A 345 22.40 9.08 -29.15
CA ALA A 345 21.55 7.90 -29.00
C ALA A 345 22.33 6.67 -28.45
N ALA A 346 23.62 6.54 -28.78
CA ALA A 346 24.46 5.48 -28.20
C ALA A 346 24.65 5.63 -26.68
N GLY A 347 24.77 6.87 -26.18
CA GLY A 347 24.81 7.14 -24.74
C GLY A 347 23.49 6.79 -24.05
N LEU A 348 22.35 7.12 -24.66
CA LEU A 348 21.02 6.81 -24.12
C LEU A 348 20.77 5.29 -23.95
N VAL A 349 21.36 4.44 -24.81
CA VAL A 349 21.35 2.97 -24.64
C VAL A 349 22.03 2.56 -23.33
N VAL A 350 23.21 3.13 -23.05
CA VAL A 350 23.96 2.86 -21.81
C VAL A 350 23.18 3.33 -20.59
N GLY A 351 22.62 4.55 -20.65
CA GLY A 351 21.79 5.11 -19.59
C GLY A 351 20.56 4.25 -19.27
N ASN A 352 19.82 3.82 -20.30
CA ASN A 352 18.63 2.99 -20.12
C ASN A 352 18.98 1.60 -19.56
N ARG A 353 20.09 1.00 -20.00
CA ARG A 353 20.57 -0.27 -19.45
C ARG A 353 21.00 -0.15 -17.99
N ALA A 354 21.67 0.94 -17.61
CA ALA A 354 22.04 1.21 -16.22
C ALA A 354 20.81 1.36 -15.31
N MET A 355 19.79 2.08 -15.77
CA MET A 355 18.52 2.24 -15.04
C MET A 355 17.78 0.91 -14.86
N ASN A 356 17.76 0.06 -15.88
CA ASN A 356 17.16 -1.28 -15.79
C ASN A 356 17.88 -2.16 -14.75
N LEU A 357 19.21 -2.17 -14.77
CA LEU A 357 20.01 -2.92 -13.80
C LEU A 357 19.82 -2.39 -12.37
N LEU A 358 19.71 -1.07 -12.20
CA LEU A 358 19.38 -0.48 -10.89
C LEU A 358 18.01 -0.93 -10.38
N GLY A 359 17.02 -1.07 -11.26
CA GLY A 359 15.72 -1.67 -10.92
C GLY A 359 15.85 -3.12 -10.42
N ARG A 360 16.60 -3.95 -11.16
CA ARG A 360 16.87 -5.36 -10.77
C ARG A 360 17.62 -5.48 -9.45
N VAL A 361 18.50 -4.53 -9.12
CA VAL A 361 19.18 -4.50 -7.81
C VAL A 361 18.18 -4.34 -6.67
N ARG A 362 17.19 -3.46 -6.82
CA ARG A 362 16.11 -3.28 -5.83
C ARG A 362 15.26 -4.53 -5.69
N GLU A 363 14.90 -5.17 -6.80
CA GLU A 363 14.15 -6.44 -6.78
C GLU A 363 14.91 -7.55 -6.05
N ALA A 364 16.22 -7.69 -6.30
CA ALA A 364 17.05 -8.67 -5.63
C ALA A 364 17.23 -8.35 -4.14
N GLU A 365 17.25 -7.07 -3.77
CA GLU A 365 17.24 -6.61 -2.38
C GLU A 365 15.90 -6.95 -1.68
N ASP A 366 14.77 -6.66 -2.32
CA ASP A 366 13.43 -6.98 -1.81
C ASP A 366 13.19 -8.50 -1.68
N ALA A 367 13.80 -9.30 -2.58
CA ALA A 367 13.77 -10.76 -2.54
C ALA A 367 14.81 -11.38 -1.56
N GLU A 368 15.63 -10.55 -0.91
CA GLU A 368 16.75 -10.96 -0.05
C GLU A 368 17.72 -11.95 -0.73
N SER A 369 17.89 -11.84 -2.06
CA SER A 369 18.68 -12.78 -2.86
C SER A 369 20.14 -12.33 -3.02
N ALA A 370 21.01 -12.81 -2.14
CA ALA A 370 22.45 -12.55 -2.23
C ALA A 370 23.08 -13.09 -3.53
N GLU A 371 22.54 -14.18 -4.09
CA GLU A 371 23.00 -14.77 -5.34
C GLU A 371 22.69 -13.87 -6.54
N ASP A 372 21.46 -13.34 -6.61
CA ASP A 372 21.06 -12.42 -7.68
C ASP A 372 21.80 -11.08 -7.57
N LEU A 373 21.99 -10.56 -6.35
CA LEU A 373 22.79 -9.37 -6.10
C LEU A 373 24.25 -9.55 -6.56
N ALA A 374 24.85 -10.72 -6.31
CA ALA A 374 26.20 -11.02 -6.79
C ALA A 374 26.28 -11.06 -8.33
N ALA A 375 25.31 -11.72 -8.98
CA ALA A 375 25.23 -11.75 -10.44
C ALA A 375 25.04 -10.35 -11.06
N LEU A 376 24.26 -9.49 -10.41
CA LEU A 376 24.05 -8.10 -10.82
C LEU A 376 25.32 -7.24 -10.67
N VAL A 377 26.08 -7.44 -9.60
CA VAL A 377 27.41 -6.80 -9.44
C VAL A 377 28.32 -7.19 -10.60
N ASP A 378 28.42 -8.47 -10.95
CA ASP A 378 29.24 -8.95 -12.08
C ASP A 378 28.81 -8.33 -13.43
N GLU A 379 27.49 -8.24 -13.66
CA GLU A 379 26.93 -7.62 -14.87
C GLU A 379 27.24 -6.12 -14.94
N LEU A 380 27.08 -5.40 -13.83
CA LEU A 380 27.36 -3.96 -13.72
C LEU A 380 28.86 -3.66 -13.85
N GLU A 381 29.74 -4.49 -13.28
CA GLU A 381 31.19 -4.37 -13.49
C GLU A 381 31.57 -4.61 -14.96
N SER A 382 30.89 -5.55 -15.64
CA SER A 382 31.11 -5.77 -17.07
C SER A 382 30.63 -4.60 -17.93
N LEU A 383 29.50 -4.00 -17.56
CA LEU A 383 28.98 -2.81 -18.25
C LEU A 383 29.95 -1.62 -18.05
N GLU A 384 30.39 -1.35 -16.82
CA GLU A 384 31.31 -0.25 -16.49
C GLU A 384 32.63 -0.35 -17.28
N ARG A 385 33.19 -1.56 -17.43
CA ARG A 385 34.39 -1.82 -18.23
C ARG A 385 34.20 -1.61 -19.74
N SER A 386 32.97 -1.75 -20.24
CA SER A 386 32.65 -1.62 -21.67
C SER A 386 32.40 -0.16 -22.10
N VAL A 387 32.10 0.73 -21.15
CA VAL A 387 31.72 2.13 -21.40
C VAL A 387 32.97 3.03 -21.36
N PRO A 388 33.25 3.88 -22.37
CA PRO A 388 34.42 4.77 -22.40
C PRO A 388 34.48 5.77 -21.21
N ASP A 389 35.68 6.22 -20.81
CA ASP A 389 35.88 7.14 -19.67
C ASP A 389 35.18 8.51 -19.83
N GLY A 390 34.94 8.94 -21.07
CA GLY A 390 34.27 10.21 -21.38
C GLY A 390 32.78 10.08 -21.72
N ASP A 391 32.18 8.91 -21.53
CA ASP A 391 30.76 8.70 -21.82
C ASP A 391 29.87 9.40 -20.76
N PRO A 392 28.85 10.18 -21.18
CA PRO A 392 28.01 10.96 -20.27
C PRO A 392 27.19 10.09 -19.28
N PHE A 393 26.92 8.82 -19.61
CA PHE A 393 26.14 7.91 -18.76
C PHE A 393 27.00 6.92 -17.96
N ARG A 394 28.33 6.92 -18.14
CA ARG A 394 29.23 6.11 -17.30
C ARG A 394 29.08 6.39 -15.80
N PRO A 395 28.92 7.65 -15.35
CA PRO A 395 28.62 7.92 -13.95
C PRO A 395 27.36 7.19 -13.46
N LEU A 396 26.29 7.12 -14.26
CA LEU A 396 25.07 6.40 -13.87
C LEU A 396 25.31 4.88 -13.70
N VAL A 397 26.14 4.28 -14.56
CA VAL A 397 26.56 2.87 -14.40
C VAL A 397 27.32 2.66 -13.10
N ARG A 398 28.22 3.59 -12.73
CA ARG A 398 28.95 3.53 -11.44
C ARG A 398 28.04 3.71 -10.24
N LEU A 399 27.02 4.56 -10.35
CA LEU A 399 26.01 4.72 -9.30
C LEU A 399 25.23 3.40 -9.09
N ALA A 400 24.83 2.74 -10.18
CA ALA A 400 24.14 1.45 -10.12
C ALA A 400 25.02 0.34 -9.53
N LEU A 401 26.30 0.27 -9.95
CA LEU A 401 27.28 -0.65 -9.37
C LEU A 401 27.48 -0.41 -7.88
N GLY A 402 27.63 0.86 -7.48
CA GLY A 402 27.75 1.23 -6.08
C GLY A 402 26.53 0.81 -5.25
N SER A 403 25.32 0.99 -5.80
CA SER A 403 24.09 0.51 -5.16
C SER A 403 24.07 -1.01 -5.01
N ALA A 404 24.44 -1.76 -6.05
CA ALA A 404 24.49 -3.23 -6.01
C ALA A 404 25.49 -3.74 -4.95
N LEU A 405 26.66 -3.11 -4.86
CA LEU A 405 27.67 -3.42 -3.84
C LEU A 405 27.18 -3.12 -2.43
N THR A 406 26.47 -2.00 -2.24
CA THR A 406 25.86 -1.65 -0.95
C THR A 406 24.80 -2.68 -0.54
N SER A 407 23.86 -3.03 -1.43
CA SER A 407 22.81 -4.02 -1.14
C SER A 407 23.39 -5.43 -0.90
N LEU A 408 24.38 -5.86 -1.70
CA LEU A 408 25.07 -7.14 -1.49
C LEU A 408 25.83 -7.16 -0.16
N GLY A 409 26.55 -6.07 0.17
CA GLY A 409 27.27 -5.93 1.42
C GLY A 409 26.36 -5.95 2.64
N ALA A 410 25.18 -5.33 2.55
CA ALA A 410 24.16 -5.39 3.60
C ALA A 410 23.63 -6.81 3.81
N SER A 411 23.27 -7.51 2.72
CA SER A 411 22.74 -8.88 2.76
C SER A 411 23.76 -9.90 3.31
N THR A 412 25.03 -9.76 2.90
CA THR A 412 26.12 -10.68 3.31
C THR A 412 26.84 -10.27 4.59
N ARG A 413 26.52 -9.09 5.14
CA ARG A 413 27.24 -8.41 6.24
C ARG A 413 28.73 -8.19 5.93
N ASP A 414 29.06 -7.98 4.66
CA ASP A 414 30.42 -7.61 4.22
C ASP A 414 30.63 -6.09 4.29
N THR A 415 31.27 -5.65 5.37
CA THR A 415 31.69 -4.26 5.59
C THR A 415 32.56 -3.72 4.44
N GLY A 416 33.39 -4.55 3.83
CA GLY A 416 34.25 -4.16 2.71
C GLY A 416 33.46 -3.82 1.46
N ALA A 417 32.45 -4.64 1.12
CA ALA A 417 31.52 -4.36 0.03
C ALA A 417 30.71 -3.08 0.27
N LEU A 418 30.20 -2.87 1.49
CA LEU A 418 29.50 -1.64 1.89
C LEU A 418 30.36 -0.39 1.68
N LEU A 419 31.60 -0.40 2.18
CA LEU A 419 32.50 0.75 2.06
C LEU A 419 32.86 1.06 0.58
N ARG A 420 33.06 0.02 -0.24
CA ARG A 420 33.27 0.18 -1.69
C ARG A 420 32.04 0.78 -2.37
N GLY A 421 30.86 0.28 -2.02
CA GLY A 421 29.57 0.77 -2.53
C GLY A 421 29.37 2.26 -2.22
N PHE A 422 29.40 2.64 -0.94
CA PHE A 422 29.23 4.04 -0.54
C PHE A 422 30.27 4.98 -1.15
N THR A 423 31.54 4.55 -1.22
CA THR A 423 32.61 5.35 -1.83
C THR A 423 32.35 5.56 -3.32
N ALA A 424 31.99 4.51 -4.06
CA ALA A 424 31.68 4.62 -5.48
C ALA A 424 30.47 5.55 -5.74
N GLN A 425 29.42 5.46 -4.93
CA GLN A 425 28.24 6.32 -5.04
C GLN A 425 28.59 7.79 -4.73
N GLU A 426 29.34 8.06 -3.66
CA GLU A 426 29.74 9.42 -3.28
C GLU A 426 30.67 10.07 -4.33
N GLU A 427 31.71 9.36 -4.78
CA GLU A 427 32.62 9.86 -5.83
C GLU A 427 31.88 10.18 -7.13
N THR A 428 30.92 9.32 -7.49
CA THR A 428 30.08 9.49 -8.67
C THR A 428 29.20 10.73 -8.55
N LEU A 429 28.51 10.92 -7.42
CA LEU A 429 27.65 12.08 -7.18
C LEU A 429 28.44 13.39 -7.05
N ASN A 430 29.70 13.35 -6.61
CA ASN A 430 30.59 14.51 -6.61
C ASN A 430 31.05 14.92 -8.02
N ALA A 431 31.10 13.96 -8.96
CA ALA A 431 31.55 14.19 -10.33
C ALA A 431 30.42 14.60 -11.29
N MET A 432 29.16 14.42 -10.90
CA MET A 432 27.98 14.78 -11.70
C MET A 432 27.49 16.19 -11.40
N THR A 433 26.98 16.91 -12.42
CA THR A 433 26.19 18.12 -12.17
C THR A 433 24.74 17.75 -11.86
N THR A 434 24.04 18.59 -11.11
CA THR A 434 22.62 18.40 -10.77
C THR A 434 21.72 18.40 -12.00
N ALA A 435 22.06 19.22 -13.01
CA ALA A 435 21.43 19.24 -14.32
C ALA A 435 21.55 17.89 -15.05
N SER A 436 22.70 17.23 -14.98
CA SER A 436 22.92 15.90 -15.60
C SER A 436 22.15 14.75 -14.93
N LEU A 437 21.69 14.94 -13.69
CA LEU A 437 20.93 13.93 -12.93
C LEU A 437 19.40 14.11 -13.05
N GLY A 438 18.92 15.25 -13.53
CA GLY A 438 17.49 15.55 -13.60
C GLY A 438 16.80 15.62 -12.22
N VAL A 439 17.57 15.87 -11.14
CA VAL A 439 17.07 15.95 -9.76
C VAL A 439 17.38 17.31 -9.12
N PRO A 440 16.58 17.79 -8.15
CA PRO A 440 16.87 19.03 -7.44
C PRO A 440 18.23 18.99 -6.72
N GLU A 441 18.97 20.11 -6.73
CA GLU A 441 20.29 20.22 -6.09
C GLU A 441 20.28 19.88 -4.61
N ALA A 442 19.28 20.37 -3.87
CA ALA A 442 19.09 20.06 -2.46
C ALA A 442 18.88 18.56 -2.18
N LEU A 443 18.30 17.80 -3.14
CA LEU A 443 18.13 16.35 -3.01
C LEU A 443 19.47 15.63 -3.25
N ALA A 444 20.24 16.06 -4.25
CA ALA A 444 21.56 15.52 -4.53
C ALA A 444 22.55 15.76 -3.37
N ASP A 445 22.53 16.95 -2.78
CA ASP A 445 23.36 17.29 -1.61
C ASP A 445 22.98 16.44 -0.39
N ALA A 446 21.68 16.32 -0.08
CA ALA A 446 21.23 15.48 1.03
C ALA A 446 21.60 14.00 0.83
N LEU A 447 21.56 13.49 -0.40
CA LEU A 447 22.02 12.13 -0.72
C LEU A 447 23.53 11.99 -0.51
N ARG A 448 24.33 12.96 -0.97
CA ARG A 448 25.79 12.99 -0.75
C ARG A 448 26.14 12.96 0.73
N ASP A 449 25.50 13.81 1.53
CA ASP A 449 25.73 13.87 2.98
C ASP A 449 25.33 12.58 3.68
N THR A 450 24.21 11.98 3.25
CA THR A 450 23.74 10.69 3.79
C THR A 450 24.73 9.57 3.49
N LEU A 451 25.23 9.45 2.26
CA LEU A 451 26.23 8.45 1.86
C LEU A 451 27.55 8.63 2.61
N ARG A 452 28.02 9.87 2.74
CA ARG A 452 29.23 10.21 3.48
C ARG A 452 29.11 9.85 4.95
N THR A 453 27.95 10.13 5.55
CA THR A 453 27.60 9.75 6.93
C THR A 453 27.56 8.24 7.10
N ALA A 454 26.92 7.51 6.18
CA ALA A 454 26.87 6.05 6.20
C ALA A 454 28.27 5.43 6.10
N ARG A 455 29.13 5.94 5.22
CA ARG A 455 30.53 5.52 5.13
C ARG A 455 31.30 5.78 6.42
N ALA A 456 31.13 6.95 7.03
CA ALA A 456 31.79 7.28 8.30
C ALA A 456 31.34 6.34 9.43
N LEU A 457 30.05 6.00 9.48
CA LEU A 457 29.48 5.06 10.45
C LEU A 457 30.00 3.63 10.24
N VAL A 458 29.92 3.09 9.01
CA VAL A 458 30.35 1.72 8.69
C VAL A 458 31.86 1.54 8.80
N GLY A 459 32.63 2.60 8.49
CA GLY A 459 34.09 2.61 8.59
C GLY A 459 34.62 2.93 9.99
N ASP A 460 33.75 3.19 10.98
CA ASP A 460 34.10 3.67 12.32
C ASP A 460 35.09 4.86 12.29
N ALA A 461 34.83 5.80 11.37
CA ALA A 461 35.72 6.92 11.04
C ALA A 461 35.04 8.27 11.36
N PRO A 462 34.96 8.67 12.64
CA PRO A 462 34.25 9.88 13.06
C PRO A 462 34.82 11.17 12.44
N ASP A 463 36.10 11.18 12.06
CA ASP A 463 36.75 12.32 11.41
C ASP A 463 36.20 12.61 10.00
N LEU A 464 35.52 11.64 9.37
CA LEU A 464 34.88 11.80 8.06
C LEU A 464 33.42 12.27 8.16
N MET A 465 32.89 12.46 9.37
CA MET A 465 31.49 12.79 9.62
C MET A 465 31.19 14.26 9.24
N PRO A 466 30.31 14.52 8.25
CA PRO A 466 29.97 15.88 7.83
C PRO A 466 29.14 16.61 8.90
N GLU A 467 29.28 17.92 9.06
CA GLU A 467 28.40 18.71 9.94
C GLU A 467 26.93 18.60 9.52
N TYR A 468 26.01 18.54 10.49
CA TYR A 468 24.59 18.48 10.18
C TYR A 468 24.08 19.85 9.72
N THR A 469 23.55 19.89 8.50
CA THR A 469 22.88 21.07 7.95
C THR A 469 21.37 20.79 7.85
N PRO A 470 20.52 21.53 8.60
CA PRO A 470 19.08 21.34 8.51
C PRO A 470 18.57 21.79 7.12
N PRO A 471 17.56 21.09 6.57
CA PRO A 471 17.01 21.45 5.27
C PRO A 471 16.21 22.76 5.36
N GLY A 472 16.24 23.55 4.27
CA GLY A 472 15.46 24.80 4.14
C GLY A 472 13.94 24.59 4.24
N GLU A 473 13.17 25.67 4.36
CA GLU A 473 11.70 25.59 4.50
C GLU A 473 11.03 24.93 3.28
N ASP A 474 11.53 25.21 2.07
CA ASP A 474 11.00 24.69 0.80
C ASP A 474 11.55 23.31 0.40
N ALA A 475 12.38 22.67 1.23
CA ALA A 475 12.96 21.37 0.92
C ALA A 475 11.89 20.31 0.63
N SER A 476 12.14 19.41 -0.33
CA SER A 476 11.23 18.31 -0.67
C SER A 476 11.10 17.30 0.49
N THR A 477 10.12 16.41 0.41
CA THR A 477 9.87 15.43 1.47
C THR A 477 11.04 14.42 1.54
N GLU A 478 11.59 14.06 0.40
CA GLU A 478 12.75 13.19 0.22
C GLU A 478 14.02 13.82 0.80
N THR A 479 14.27 15.10 0.53
CA THR A 479 15.41 15.83 1.12
C THR A 479 15.34 15.83 2.65
N ARG A 480 14.15 16.06 3.23
CA ARG A 480 13.94 16.02 4.69
C ARG A 480 14.16 14.63 5.25
N TYR A 481 13.66 13.60 4.57
CA TYR A 481 13.85 12.21 4.98
C TYR A 481 15.33 11.82 4.98
N LEU A 482 16.07 12.10 3.90
CA LEU A 482 17.51 11.83 3.82
C LEU A 482 18.30 12.59 4.89
N SER A 483 18.00 13.89 5.09
CA SER A 483 18.62 14.69 6.16
C SER A 483 18.37 14.08 7.54
N ALA A 484 17.16 13.57 7.81
CA ALA A 484 16.85 12.92 9.08
C ALA A 484 17.57 11.56 9.25
N LEU A 485 17.74 10.78 8.17
CA LEU A 485 18.55 9.56 8.20
C LEU A 485 20.01 9.87 8.51
N ALA A 486 20.58 10.89 7.87
CA ALA A 486 21.93 11.36 8.17
C ALA A 486 22.07 11.77 9.64
N ALA A 487 21.13 12.56 10.18
CA ALA A 487 21.12 12.93 11.59
C ALA A 487 21.02 11.71 12.53
N THR A 488 20.24 10.69 12.16
CA THR A 488 20.09 9.45 12.94
C THR A 488 21.40 8.63 12.96
N MET A 489 22.04 8.49 11.80
CA MET A 489 23.33 7.80 11.68
C MET A 489 24.44 8.55 12.41
N ARG A 490 24.46 9.89 12.32
CA ARG A 490 25.36 10.75 13.11
C ARG A 490 25.20 10.48 14.59
N HIS A 491 23.97 10.52 15.12
CA HIS A 491 23.69 10.22 16.53
C HIS A 491 24.21 8.84 16.94
N SER A 492 24.07 7.82 16.08
CA SER A 492 24.55 6.47 16.38
C SER A 492 26.05 6.41 16.69
N LEU A 493 26.85 7.24 16.00
CA LEU A 493 28.31 7.33 16.20
C LEU A 493 28.71 8.38 17.24
N THR A 494 28.17 9.60 17.15
CA THR A 494 28.55 10.76 17.99
C THR A 494 27.91 10.73 19.38
N ARG A 495 26.76 10.04 19.49
CA ARG A 495 25.86 10.08 20.66
C ARG A 495 25.36 11.48 21.03
N ASP A 496 25.45 12.46 20.11
CA ASP A 496 24.96 13.82 20.34
C ASP A 496 23.42 13.85 20.39
N PRO A 497 22.81 14.32 21.49
CA PRO A 497 21.36 14.50 21.58
C PRO A 497 20.75 15.40 20.51
N ALA A 498 21.47 16.43 20.07
CA ALA A 498 20.96 17.42 19.11
C ALA A 498 20.71 16.80 17.73
N ASP A 499 21.59 15.88 17.30
CA ASP A 499 21.41 15.12 16.05
C ASP A 499 20.11 14.29 16.12
N LEU A 500 19.81 13.65 17.25
CA LEU A 500 18.59 12.86 17.43
C LEU A 500 17.32 13.75 17.45
N ASP A 501 17.37 14.89 18.13
CA ASP A 501 16.23 15.82 18.18
C ASP A 501 15.96 16.46 16.81
N ALA A 502 17.01 16.76 16.04
CA ALA A 502 16.89 17.21 14.65
C ALA A 502 16.27 16.14 13.75
N ALA A 503 16.70 14.88 13.88
CA ALA A 503 16.13 13.75 13.14
C ALA A 503 14.62 13.59 13.42
N ILE A 504 14.21 13.65 14.70
CA ILE A 504 12.80 13.58 15.10
C ILE A 504 12.01 14.76 14.53
N GLY A 505 12.57 15.97 14.57
CA GLY A 505 11.93 17.18 14.03
C GLY A 505 11.65 17.08 12.52
N GLU A 506 12.64 16.64 11.74
CA GLU A 506 12.48 16.48 10.29
C GLU A 506 11.54 15.32 9.92
N LEU A 507 11.63 14.17 10.59
CA LEU A 507 10.69 13.06 10.37
C LEU A 507 9.25 13.43 10.78
N GLY A 508 9.07 14.30 11.78
CA GLY A 508 7.76 14.86 12.12
C GLY A 508 7.15 15.66 10.98
N ARG A 509 7.95 16.48 10.28
CA ARG A 509 7.51 17.22 9.08
C ARG A 509 7.23 16.28 7.90
N VAL A 510 8.03 15.21 7.73
CA VAL A 510 7.78 14.16 6.74
C VAL A 510 6.43 13.49 7.00
N ARG A 511 6.13 13.12 8.25
CA ARG A 511 4.82 12.56 8.65
C ARG A 511 3.66 13.47 8.24
N ASP A 512 3.76 14.78 8.47
CA ASP A 512 2.69 15.72 8.13
C ASP A 512 2.44 15.79 6.61
N ARG A 513 3.50 15.69 5.79
CA ARG A 513 3.40 15.64 4.32
C ARG A 513 2.87 14.29 3.81
N VAL A 514 3.28 13.19 4.43
CA VAL A 514 2.77 11.84 4.14
C VAL A 514 1.26 11.76 4.42
N ARG A 515 0.78 12.37 5.51
CA ARG A 515 -0.67 12.47 5.80
C ARG A 515 -1.44 13.27 4.75
N GLN A 516 -0.76 14.17 4.03
CA GLN A 516 -1.33 14.91 2.89
C GLN A 516 -1.24 14.13 1.56
N GLY A 517 -0.76 12.88 1.59
CA GLY A 517 -0.62 12.01 0.40
C GLY A 517 0.67 12.22 -0.40
N ARG A 518 1.64 12.99 0.11
CA ARG A 518 2.93 13.22 -0.58
C ARG A 518 3.92 12.11 -0.28
N SER A 519 4.68 11.70 -1.30
CA SER A 519 5.76 10.71 -1.21
C SER A 519 5.34 9.41 -0.50
N PRO A 520 4.30 8.71 -0.97
CA PRO A 520 3.80 7.48 -0.33
C PRO A 520 4.86 6.39 -0.19
N GLN A 521 5.79 6.29 -1.14
CA GLN A 521 6.87 5.31 -1.17
C GLN A 521 7.84 5.41 0.03
N ILE A 522 7.93 6.58 0.70
CA ILE A 522 8.74 6.75 1.91
C ILE A 522 7.91 6.81 3.19
N ALA A 523 6.58 6.73 3.11
CA ALA A 523 5.68 6.89 4.26
C ALA A 523 5.97 5.85 5.35
N ALA A 524 5.88 4.58 5.00
CA ALA A 524 6.13 3.47 5.91
C ALA A 524 7.53 3.52 6.55
N PRO A 525 8.65 3.58 5.80
CA PRO A 525 9.98 3.61 6.38
C PRO A 525 10.27 4.88 7.19
N ALA A 526 9.79 6.06 6.77
CA ALA A 526 9.98 7.29 7.54
C ALA A 526 9.24 7.26 8.89
N LEU A 527 7.99 6.78 8.91
CA LEU A 527 7.21 6.63 10.14
C LEU A 527 7.82 5.58 11.07
N TRP A 528 8.38 4.51 10.52
CA TRP A 528 9.11 3.51 11.30
C TRP A 528 10.37 4.10 11.93
N GLN A 529 11.17 4.83 11.14
CA GLN A 529 12.36 5.50 11.65
C GLN A 529 12.02 6.53 12.72
N LEU A 530 10.90 7.25 12.57
CA LEU A 530 10.40 8.18 13.59
C LEU A 530 10.10 7.45 14.91
N ALA A 531 9.47 6.27 14.82
CA ALA A 531 9.19 5.43 15.98
C ALA A 531 10.49 4.98 16.69
N GLU A 532 11.48 4.52 15.92
CA GLU A 532 12.79 4.13 16.46
C GLU A 532 13.52 5.30 17.11
N ASN A 533 13.51 6.48 16.49
CA ASN A 533 14.15 7.67 17.04
C ASN A 533 13.50 8.15 18.35
N HIS A 534 12.17 8.10 18.44
CA HIS A 534 11.47 8.36 19.71
C HIS A 534 11.85 7.34 20.79
N ARG A 535 12.04 6.06 20.44
CA ARG A 535 12.52 5.05 21.40
C ARG A 535 13.94 5.30 21.87
N LEU A 536 14.85 5.63 20.96
CA LEU A 536 16.23 5.99 21.30
C LEU A 536 16.25 7.19 22.26
N ARG A 537 15.37 8.18 22.03
CA ARG A 537 15.23 9.31 22.94
C ARG A 537 14.63 8.90 24.29
N LEU A 538 13.61 8.04 24.30
CA LEU A 538 12.99 7.49 25.50
C LEU A 538 14.00 6.76 26.39
N GLU A 539 14.90 5.96 25.82
CA GLU A 539 15.94 5.26 26.59
C GLU A 539 16.81 6.24 27.40
N ARG A 540 17.08 7.42 26.83
CA ARG A 540 17.85 8.50 27.46
C ARG A 540 17.04 9.35 28.42
N THR A 541 15.85 9.79 28.03
CA THR A 541 15.06 10.82 28.73
C THR A 541 14.03 10.25 29.70
N GLN A 542 13.57 9.03 29.45
CA GLN A 542 12.43 8.39 30.13
C GLN A 542 11.13 9.19 30.03
N ASP A 543 11.00 10.08 29.03
CA ASP A 543 9.81 10.91 28.81
C ASP A 543 8.60 10.06 28.35
N PRO A 544 7.48 10.04 29.10
CA PRO A 544 6.26 9.36 28.66
C PRO A 544 5.71 9.85 27.31
N ALA A 545 5.97 11.10 26.90
CA ALA A 545 5.51 11.59 25.61
C ALA A 545 6.21 10.90 24.43
N ASP A 546 7.49 10.57 24.57
CA ASP A 546 8.24 9.80 23.56
C ASP A 546 7.74 8.37 23.46
N ARG A 547 7.28 7.80 24.57
CA ARG A 547 6.62 6.50 24.59
C ARG A 547 5.39 6.49 23.69
N ASP A 548 4.53 7.51 23.83
CA ASP A 548 3.32 7.62 23.03
C ASP A 548 3.61 7.93 21.57
N ALA A 549 4.56 8.83 21.31
CA ALA A 549 4.97 9.16 19.97
C ALA A 549 5.57 7.96 19.22
N ALA A 550 6.38 7.13 19.90
CA ALA A 550 6.95 5.92 19.32
C ALA A 550 5.87 4.91 18.92
N THR A 551 4.94 4.57 19.82
CA THR A 551 3.86 3.62 19.52
C THR A 551 2.95 4.13 18.41
N ASN A 552 2.58 5.41 18.45
CA ASN A 552 1.71 6.01 17.44
C ASN A 552 2.39 6.03 16.05
N ALA A 553 3.66 6.44 15.97
CA ALA A 553 4.41 6.43 14.72
C ALA A 553 4.58 5.01 14.16
N ALA A 554 4.79 4.00 15.02
CA ALA A 554 4.86 2.60 14.60
C ALA A 554 3.52 2.10 14.02
N LEU A 555 2.39 2.42 14.68
CA LEU A 555 1.05 2.10 14.17
C LEU A 555 0.75 2.82 12.85
N GLU A 556 1.10 4.10 12.72
CA GLU A 556 0.95 4.86 11.46
C GLU A 556 1.81 4.26 10.34
N SER A 557 3.03 3.79 10.66
CA SER A 557 3.89 3.08 9.70
C SER A 557 3.23 1.80 9.18
N LEU A 558 2.64 1.00 10.07
CA LEU A 558 1.91 -0.22 9.69
C LEU A 558 0.67 0.09 8.84
N GLN A 559 -0.02 1.20 9.10
CA GLN A 559 -1.15 1.65 8.28
C GLN A 559 -0.70 2.10 6.89
N ALA A 560 0.45 2.80 6.79
CA ALA A 560 1.05 3.16 5.51
C ALA A 560 1.41 1.91 4.69
N LEU A 561 2.06 0.91 5.31
CA LEU A 561 2.36 -0.38 4.67
C LEU A 561 1.09 -1.10 4.19
N ALA A 562 -0.01 -0.96 4.93
CA ALA A 562 -1.30 -1.52 4.54
C ALA A 562 -1.82 -0.94 3.22
N GLY A 563 -1.68 0.37 3.04
CA GLY A 563 -1.90 1.02 1.76
C GLY A 563 -1.02 0.42 0.66
N ASP A 564 0.28 0.30 0.91
CA ASP A 564 1.25 -0.22 -0.07
C ASP A 564 0.94 -1.65 -0.51
N VAL A 565 0.51 -2.52 0.41
CA VAL A 565 0.10 -3.90 0.12
C VAL A 565 -1.12 -3.96 -0.80
N VAL A 566 -2.15 -3.13 -0.53
CA VAL A 566 -3.36 -3.08 -1.37
C VAL A 566 -3.07 -2.46 -2.74
N LEU A 567 -2.07 -1.58 -2.82
CA LEU A 567 -1.63 -1.02 -4.10
C LEU A 567 -0.99 -2.08 -5.01
N GLN A 568 -0.43 -3.17 -4.49
CA GLN A 568 0.25 -4.16 -5.34
C GLN A 568 -0.72 -5.00 -6.16
N ASP A 569 -0.33 -5.31 -7.41
CA ASP A 569 -1.01 -6.28 -8.25
C ASP A 569 -0.40 -7.67 -8.11
N GLY A 570 -1.27 -8.66 -7.91
CA GLY A 570 -0.89 -10.06 -7.73
C GLY A 570 -0.52 -10.43 -6.28
N PRO A 571 -0.81 -11.67 -5.87
CA PRO A 571 -0.67 -12.11 -4.47
C PRO A 571 0.79 -12.19 -3.99
N ASP A 572 1.77 -12.34 -4.89
CA ASP A 572 3.18 -12.54 -4.50
C ASP A 572 3.89 -11.22 -4.16
N HIS A 573 3.66 -10.14 -4.92
CA HIS A 573 4.26 -8.82 -4.64
C HIS A 573 3.69 -8.19 -3.37
N GLY A 574 2.37 -8.26 -3.16
CA GLY A 574 1.74 -7.79 -1.92
C GLY A 574 2.22 -8.57 -0.69
N LEU A 575 2.57 -9.85 -0.84
CA LEU A 575 2.99 -10.69 0.28
C LEU A 575 4.36 -10.29 0.84
N LEU A 576 5.33 -9.91 0.00
CA LEU A 576 6.64 -9.45 0.46
C LEU A 576 6.52 -8.19 1.34
N THR A 577 5.80 -7.18 0.88
CA THR A 577 5.52 -5.96 1.66
C THR A 577 4.74 -6.28 2.94
N ALA A 578 3.76 -7.18 2.86
CA ALA A 578 2.96 -7.59 4.01
C ALA A 578 3.78 -8.31 5.08
N ARG A 579 4.79 -9.11 4.70
CA ARG A 579 5.71 -9.79 5.64
C ARG A 579 6.51 -8.78 6.45
N SER A 580 7.11 -7.79 5.79
CA SER A 580 7.83 -6.71 6.49
C SER A 580 6.91 -5.99 7.48
N GLY A 581 5.65 -5.76 7.09
CA GLY A 581 4.63 -5.21 7.98
C GLY A 581 4.24 -6.12 9.15
N ALA A 582 4.15 -7.43 8.97
CA ALA A 582 3.87 -8.38 10.04
C ALA A 582 4.98 -8.41 11.09
N ASP A 583 6.25 -8.40 10.68
CA ASP A 583 7.41 -8.34 11.59
C ASP A 583 7.43 -7.02 12.38
N ARG A 584 7.26 -5.89 11.68
CA ARG A 584 7.09 -4.58 12.32
C ARG A 584 5.91 -4.56 13.29
N GLY A 585 4.82 -5.29 12.98
CA GLY A 585 3.65 -5.46 13.84
C GLY A 585 4.00 -6.17 15.15
N ILE A 586 4.78 -7.26 15.09
CA ILE A 586 5.28 -7.97 16.26
C ILE A 586 6.19 -7.08 17.10
N ARG A 587 7.15 -6.39 16.48
CA ARG A 587 8.06 -5.46 17.18
C ARG A 587 7.30 -4.34 17.87
N ALA A 588 6.35 -3.69 17.17
CA ALA A 588 5.49 -2.65 17.73
C ALA A 588 4.63 -3.18 18.89
N ALA A 589 4.13 -4.41 18.78
CA ALA A 589 3.35 -5.05 19.84
C ALA A 589 4.18 -5.36 21.09
N ILE A 590 5.39 -5.89 20.92
CA ILE A 590 6.37 -6.09 22.00
C ILE A 590 6.64 -4.75 22.70
N TRP A 591 6.87 -3.69 21.93
CA TRP A 591 7.12 -2.36 22.46
C TRP A 591 5.95 -1.84 23.31
N ALA A 592 4.73 -1.88 22.79
CA ALA A 592 3.53 -1.47 23.52
C ALA A 592 3.28 -2.37 24.75
N ALA A 593 3.48 -3.68 24.62
CA ALA A 593 3.25 -4.66 25.68
C ALA A 593 4.21 -4.47 26.87
N THR A 594 5.51 -4.22 26.62
CA THR A 594 6.49 -3.91 27.70
C THR A 594 6.13 -2.65 28.48
N GLN A 595 5.30 -1.78 27.91
CA GLN A 595 4.86 -0.52 28.49
C GLN A 595 3.47 -0.60 29.15
N GLY A 596 2.84 -1.79 29.15
CA GLY A 596 1.49 -2.00 29.68
C GLY A 596 0.36 -1.49 28.79
N ARG A 597 0.65 -1.17 27.51
CA ARG A 597 -0.31 -0.68 26.51
C ARG A 597 -0.87 -1.84 25.70
N VAL A 598 -1.80 -2.58 26.29
CA VAL A 598 -2.23 -3.86 25.72
C VAL A 598 -3.13 -3.68 24.50
N GLU A 599 -3.96 -2.64 24.49
CA GLU A 599 -4.85 -2.29 23.40
C GLU A 599 -4.07 -1.99 22.12
N GLU A 600 -3.03 -1.16 22.21
CA GLU A 600 -2.16 -0.86 21.08
C GLU A 600 -1.30 -2.04 20.67
N ALA A 601 -0.87 -2.88 21.62
CA ALA A 601 -0.15 -4.11 21.29
C ALA A 601 -1.01 -5.07 20.47
N VAL A 602 -2.28 -5.27 20.87
CA VAL A 602 -3.24 -6.07 20.09
C VAL A 602 -3.53 -5.42 18.75
N ALA A 603 -3.72 -4.09 18.70
CA ALA A 603 -3.95 -3.38 17.44
C ALA A 603 -2.77 -3.53 16.45
N ALA A 604 -1.53 -3.47 16.92
CA ALA A 604 -0.35 -3.66 16.09
C ALA A 604 -0.27 -5.08 15.50
N LEU A 605 -0.57 -6.11 16.31
CA LEU A 605 -0.62 -7.50 15.85
C LEU A 605 -1.73 -7.70 14.82
N GLU A 606 -2.94 -7.26 15.14
CA GLU A 606 -4.08 -7.41 14.24
C GLU A 606 -3.86 -6.68 12.91
N LEU A 607 -3.21 -5.51 12.94
CA LEU A 607 -2.88 -4.75 11.74
C LEU A 607 -1.84 -5.50 10.91
N GLY A 608 -0.71 -5.89 11.51
CA GLY A 608 0.35 -6.64 10.82
C GLY A 608 -0.14 -7.95 10.20
N ARG A 609 -1.03 -8.68 10.89
CA ARG A 609 -1.61 -9.93 10.38
C ARG A 609 -2.68 -9.71 9.32
N ALA A 610 -3.45 -8.62 9.43
CA ALA A 610 -4.37 -8.23 8.38
C ALA A 610 -3.63 -7.96 7.07
N LEU A 611 -2.41 -7.39 7.09
CA LEU A 611 -1.60 -7.18 5.88
C LEU A 611 -1.40 -8.48 5.09
N VAL A 612 -0.99 -9.54 5.78
CA VAL A 612 -0.67 -10.83 5.15
C VAL A 612 -1.91 -11.52 4.58
N LEU A 613 -3.00 -11.53 5.34
CA LEU A 613 -4.28 -12.09 4.88
C LEU A 613 -4.89 -11.26 3.74
N GLN A 614 -4.76 -9.93 3.80
CA GLN A 614 -5.29 -9.02 2.79
C GLN A 614 -4.49 -9.08 1.48
N ALA A 615 -3.15 -9.09 1.54
CA ALA A 615 -2.27 -9.24 0.38
C ALA A 615 -2.65 -10.41 -0.53
N ALA A 616 -3.11 -11.51 0.09
CA ALA A 616 -3.51 -12.71 -0.62
C ALA A 616 -4.97 -12.67 -1.16
N SER A 617 -5.74 -11.63 -0.84
CA SER A 617 -7.18 -11.48 -1.14
C SER A 617 -7.57 -10.18 -1.90
N THR A 618 -6.63 -9.25 -2.10
CA THR A 618 -6.90 -7.81 -2.31
C THR A 618 -7.50 -7.38 -3.65
N SER A 619 -7.71 -8.26 -4.63
CA SER A 619 -8.15 -7.80 -5.96
C SER A 619 -9.66 -7.51 -6.08
N ARG A 620 -10.53 -7.98 -5.16
CA ARG A 620 -11.97 -8.07 -5.48
C ARG A 620 -13.00 -7.61 -4.42
N ALA A 621 -12.64 -7.33 -3.17
CA ALA A 621 -13.57 -6.81 -2.15
C ALA A 621 -13.64 -5.26 -2.07
N VAL A 622 -12.73 -4.59 -2.79
CA VAL A 622 -12.63 -3.13 -2.86
C VAL A 622 -13.89 -2.49 -3.49
N PRO A 623 -14.48 -3.02 -4.57
CA PRO A 623 -15.71 -2.47 -5.14
C PRO A 623 -16.88 -2.39 -4.16
N GLU A 624 -17.09 -3.43 -3.33
CA GLU A 624 -18.19 -3.49 -2.36
C GLU A 624 -17.98 -2.46 -1.24
N LEU A 625 -16.73 -2.29 -0.78
CA LEU A 625 -16.38 -1.27 0.21
C LEU A 625 -16.57 0.15 -0.35
N LEU A 626 -16.24 0.36 -1.62
CA LEU A 626 -16.47 1.63 -2.32
C LEU A 626 -17.97 1.92 -2.46
N GLU A 627 -18.76 0.93 -2.85
CA GLU A 627 -20.22 1.05 -2.95
C GLU A 627 -20.88 1.35 -1.61
N ALA A 628 -20.45 0.69 -0.54
CA ALA A 628 -20.95 0.93 0.82
C ALA A 628 -20.70 2.38 1.29
N ARG A 629 -19.70 3.07 0.73
CA ARG A 629 -19.42 4.50 0.98
C ARG A 629 -20.00 5.45 -0.07
N GLY A 630 -20.73 4.93 -1.06
CA GLY A 630 -21.34 5.74 -2.12
C GLY A 630 -20.40 6.07 -3.29
N HIS A 631 -19.22 5.47 -3.37
CA HIS A 631 -18.26 5.64 -4.48
C HIS A 631 -18.56 4.66 -5.63
N HIS A 632 -19.79 4.71 -6.16
CA HIS A 632 -20.27 3.76 -7.19
C HIS A 632 -19.47 3.83 -8.51
N ASP A 633 -18.97 5.00 -8.88
CA ASP A 633 -18.22 5.18 -10.14
C ASP A 633 -16.83 4.53 -10.06
N LEU A 634 -16.12 4.74 -8.94
CA LEU A 634 -14.86 4.07 -8.66
C LEU A 634 -15.01 2.55 -8.57
N ALA A 635 -16.11 2.06 -7.98
CA ALA A 635 -16.40 0.63 -7.94
C ALA A 635 -16.60 0.03 -9.34
N ARG A 636 -17.28 0.76 -10.26
CA ARG A 636 -17.42 0.33 -11.66
C ARG A 636 -16.10 0.37 -12.41
N GLU A 637 -15.30 1.43 -12.24
CA GLU A 637 -13.95 1.52 -12.82
C GLU A 637 -13.06 0.36 -12.35
N TRP A 638 -13.08 0.04 -11.05
CA TRP A 638 -12.35 -1.10 -10.47
C TRP A 638 -12.78 -2.43 -11.10
N ARG A 639 -14.08 -2.69 -11.18
CA ARG A 639 -14.59 -3.94 -11.79
C ARG A 639 -14.23 -4.05 -13.27
N ALA A 640 -14.28 -2.94 -14.01
CA ALA A 640 -13.88 -2.92 -15.41
C ALA A 640 -12.39 -3.22 -15.60
N ALA A 641 -11.53 -2.70 -14.71
CA ALA A 641 -10.10 -2.99 -14.71
C ALA A 641 -9.79 -4.47 -14.37
N GLY A 642 -10.55 -5.08 -13.45
CA GLY A 642 -10.37 -6.50 -13.06
C GLY A 642 -11.05 -7.53 -13.97
N ALA A 643 -12.05 -7.13 -14.78
CA ALA A 643 -12.77 -8.01 -15.71
C ALA A 643 -12.07 -8.18 -17.07
N ALA A 644 -10.98 -7.46 -17.31
CA ALA A 644 -10.14 -7.60 -18.48
C ALA A 644 -9.25 -8.85 -18.30
N PRO A 645 -9.55 -10.00 -18.95
CA PRO A 645 -8.71 -11.19 -18.85
C PRO A 645 -7.44 -10.91 -19.66
N ASP A 646 -6.31 -10.64 -19.00
CA ASP A 646 -5.08 -10.17 -19.67
C ASP A 646 -5.37 -9.07 -20.73
N GLY A 647 -6.30 -8.15 -20.42
CA GLY A 647 -7.08 -7.45 -21.43
C GLY A 647 -6.60 -6.05 -21.82
N GLY A 648 -5.29 -5.91 -22.06
CA GLY A 648 -4.74 -4.92 -22.99
C GLY A 648 -3.94 -5.66 -24.04
N GLN A 649 -3.92 -5.21 -25.31
CA GLN A 649 -2.98 -5.78 -26.29
C GLN A 649 -1.57 -5.78 -25.67
N PRO A 650 -0.84 -6.91 -25.66
CA PRO A 650 0.51 -6.98 -25.09
C PRO A 650 1.40 -5.85 -25.61
N GLY A 651 1.67 -4.88 -24.73
CA GLY A 651 2.47 -3.70 -25.01
C GLY A 651 1.75 -2.47 -25.57
N ALA A 652 0.44 -2.31 -25.34
CA ALA A 652 -0.22 -1.00 -25.42
C ALA A 652 0.26 -0.08 -24.28
N LEU A 653 0.48 1.21 -24.56
CA LEU A 653 0.96 2.16 -23.55
C LEU A 653 -0.17 2.55 -22.58
N PRO A 654 0.05 2.42 -21.25
CA PRO A 654 -0.95 2.83 -20.28
C PRO A 654 -1.12 4.36 -20.29
N ARG A 655 -2.38 4.80 -20.15
CA ARG A 655 -2.74 6.24 -20.12
C ARG A 655 -2.58 6.86 -18.73
N GLU A 656 -2.42 6.03 -17.71
CA GLU A 656 -2.20 6.42 -16.31
C GLU A 656 -1.19 5.45 -15.72
N LEU A 657 -0.62 5.74 -14.55
CA LEU A 657 0.11 4.69 -13.82
C LEU A 657 -0.87 3.56 -13.46
N PRO A 658 -0.49 2.27 -13.66
CA PRO A 658 -1.33 1.14 -13.25
C PRO A 658 -1.85 1.24 -11.80
N SER A 659 -1.07 1.82 -10.89
CA SER A 659 -1.43 2.05 -9.48
C SER A 659 -2.47 3.13 -9.22
N SER A 660 -2.78 4.01 -10.18
CA SER A 660 -3.57 5.22 -9.92
C SER A 660 -5.01 4.95 -9.57
N LEU A 661 -5.65 3.98 -10.23
CA LEU A 661 -7.01 3.55 -9.85
C LEU A 661 -7.04 3.02 -8.41
N ARG A 662 -6.01 2.25 -8.03
CA ARG A 662 -5.89 1.70 -6.67
C ARG A 662 -5.69 2.77 -5.62
N ARG A 663 -4.87 3.77 -5.92
CA ARG A 663 -4.64 4.93 -5.04
C ARG A 663 -5.92 5.73 -4.80
N ARG A 664 -6.66 6.05 -5.88
CA ARG A 664 -7.97 6.74 -5.79
C ARG A 664 -8.97 5.96 -4.95
N ALA A 665 -9.02 4.64 -5.11
CA ALA A 665 -9.89 3.78 -4.31
C ALA A 665 -9.49 3.76 -2.83
N LEU A 666 -8.20 3.63 -2.52
CA LEU A 666 -7.69 3.68 -1.15
C LEU A 666 -7.98 5.01 -0.47
N GLU A 667 -7.83 6.13 -1.18
CA GLU A 667 -8.17 7.46 -0.69
C GLU A 667 -9.66 7.58 -0.38
N ALA A 668 -10.52 7.14 -1.29
CA ALA A 668 -11.97 7.10 -1.08
C ALA A 668 -12.39 6.22 0.12
N LEU A 669 -11.58 5.21 0.46
CA LEU A 669 -11.82 4.32 1.60
C LEU A 669 -11.21 4.82 2.92
N GLY A 670 -10.55 5.98 2.89
CA GLY A 670 -9.98 6.63 4.07
C GLY A 670 -8.78 5.88 4.65
N HIS A 671 -7.94 5.25 3.81
CA HIS A 671 -6.82 4.42 4.29
C HIS A 671 -5.79 5.18 5.17
N ARG A 672 -5.69 6.51 5.03
CA ARG A 672 -4.82 7.38 5.83
C ARG A 672 -5.49 7.93 7.09
N GLU A 673 -6.78 7.68 7.28
CA GLU A 673 -7.53 8.16 8.43
C GLU A 673 -7.43 7.17 9.59
N PRO A 674 -7.12 7.62 10.82
CA PRO A 674 -7.21 6.80 12.01
C PRO A 674 -8.65 6.29 12.20
N GLY A 675 -8.91 5.03 11.86
CA GLY A 675 -10.26 4.43 11.91
C GLY A 675 -10.94 4.23 10.56
N GLY A 676 -10.24 4.45 9.44
CA GLY A 676 -10.70 4.05 8.10
C GLY A 676 -11.13 2.58 8.05
N ALA A 677 -12.19 2.26 7.30
CA ALA A 677 -12.80 0.93 7.37
C ALA A 677 -11.93 -0.18 6.77
N LEU A 678 -10.99 0.17 5.88
CA LEU A 678 -10.14 -0.80 5.19
C LEU A 678 -9.23 -1.58 6.15
N PHE A 679 -8.85 -0.95 7.27
CA PHE A 679 -7.86 -1.50 8.22
C PHE A 679 -8.32 -1.43 9.67
N ARG A 680 -9.65 -1.42 9.91
CA ARG A 680 -10.16 -1.50 11.27
C ARG A 680 -9.76 -2.84 11.89
N THR A 681 -8.87 -2.78 12.88
CA THR A 681 -8.54 -3.94 13.70
C THR A 681 -9.61 -4.17 14.78
N PRO A 682 -9.84 -5.42 15.19
CA PRO A 682 -10.68 -5.70 16.36
C PRO A 682 -10.14 -5.02 17.61
N THR A 683 -11.04 -4.43 18.38
CA THR A 683 -10.71 -3.91 19.71
C THR A 683 -10.59 -5.04 20.73
N VAL A 684 -9.85 -4.81 21.82
CA VAL A 684 -9.76 -5.77 22.94
C VAL A 684 -11.13 -6.14 23.50
N GLU A 685 -12.08 -5.20 23.54
CA GLU A 685 -13.44 -5.46 24.01
C GLU A 685 -14.24 -6.33 23.04
N GLU A 686 -14.11 -6.12 21.72
CA GLU A 686 -14.70 -7.03 20.73
C GLU A 686 -14.12 -8.44 20.84
N LEU A 687 -12.81 -8.56 21.06
CA LEU A 687 -12.16 -9.86 21.27
C LEU A 687 -12.63 -10.54 22.54
N LYS A 688 -12.77 -9.83 23.67
CA LYS A 688 -13.35 -10.39 24.90
C LYS A 688 -14.78 -10.87 24.69
N ALA A 689 -15.60 -10.08 23.99
CA ALA A 689 -16.97 -10.46 23.66
C ALA A 689 -16.99 -11.73 22.79
N GLY A 690 -16.12 -11.83 21.79
CA GLY A 690 -15.97 -13.04 20.99
C GLY A 690 -15.48 -14.25 21.78
N VAL A 691 -14.55 -14.08 22.72
CA VAL A 691 -14.10 -15.17 23.62
C VAL A 691 -15.25 -15.66 24.49
N ALA A 692 -16.10 -14.76 24.98
CA ALA A 692 -17.29 -15.12 25.74
C ALA A 692 -18.34 -15.84 24.86
N GLU A 693 -18.62 -15.32 23.67
CA GLU A 693 -19.58 -15.90 22.71
C GLU A 693 -19.13 -17.28 22.19
N GLY A 694 -17.83 -17.44 21.94
CA GLY A 694 -17.21 -18.70 21.56
C GLY A 694 -17.03 -19.69 22.72
N ASP A 695 -17.51 -19.38 23.93
CA ASP A 695 -17.39 -20.21 25.14
C ASP A 695 -15.95 -20.65 25.48
N ALA A 696 -14.98 -19.74 25.27
CA ALA A 696 -13.57 -19.95 25.60
C ALA A 696 -13.15 -19.17 26.87
N ASP A 697 -12.02 -19.55 27.47
CA ASP A 697 -11.48 -18.87 28.66
C ASP A 697 -10.51 -17.73 28.31
N ALA A 698 -9.79 -17.87 27.19
CA ALA A 698 -8.84 -16.87 26.72
C ALA A 698 -8.50 -16.99 25.23
N LEU A 699 -8.25 -15.84 24.61
CA LEU A 699 -7.46 -15.67 23.39
C LEU A 699 -6.03 -15.28 23.79
N VAL A 700 -5.03 -15.97 23.26
CA VAL A 700 -3.62 -15.80 23.64
C VAL A 700 -2.78 -15.55 22.39
N TYR A 701 -2.21 -14.34 22.28
CA TYR A 701 -1.18 -14.06 21.27
C TYR A 701 0.19 -14.43 21.81
N LEU A 702 0.99 -15.19 21.05
CA LEU A 702 2.37 -15.53 21.40
C LEU A 702 3.37 -14.83 20.49
N LEU A 703 4.31 -14.11 21.11
CA LEU A 703 5.32 -13.33 20.44
C LEU A 703 6.71 -13.86 20.79
N ALA A 704 7.55 -14.10 19.77
CA ALA A 704 8.96 -14.43 19.98
C ALA A 704 9.73 -13.17 20.41
N GLY A 705 10.74 -13.34 21.25
CA GLY A 705 11.67 -12.27 21.63
C GLY A 705 12.92 -12.29 20.77
N GLU A 706 13.57 -11.13 20.59
CA GLU A 706 14.82 -11.00 19.84
C GLU A 706 16.04 -10.99 20.77
N GLY A 707 17.09 -11.73 20.40
CA GLY A 707 18.32 -11.84 21.18
C GLY A 707 18.05 -12.28 22.63
N GLY A 708 18.49 -11.45 23.60
CA GLY A 708 18.26 -11.67 25.03
C GLY A 708 16.92 -11.16 25.55
N LEU A 709 16.08 -10.49 24.74
CA LEU A 709 14.77 -10.02 25.17
C LEU A 709 13.79 -11.20 25.27
N PRO A 710 13.01 -11.32 26.36
CA PRO A 710 12.02 -12.38 26.49
C PRO A 710 10.91 -12.22 25.44
N GLY A 711 10.37 -13.34 24.96
CA GLY A 711 9.10 -13.30 24.23
C GLY A 711 7.93 -12.96 25.15
N MET A 712 6.73 -12.87 24.61
CA MET A 712 5.54 -12.45 25.37
C MET A 712 4.29 -13.25 25.02
N ALA A 713 3.41 -13.39 26.00
CA ALA A 713 2.02 -13.77 25.80
C ALA A 713 1.10 -12.59 26.13
N ILE A 714 0.22 -12.21 25.20
CA ILE A 714 -0.87 -11.27 25.45
C ILE A 714 -2.14 -12.10 25.62
N VAL A 715 -2.71 -12.06 26.82
CA VAL A 715 -3.91 -12.83 27.19
C VAL A 715 -5.09 -11.89 27.22
N VAL A 716 -6.14 -12.24 26.46
CA VAL A 716 -7.41 -11.54 26.40
C VAL A 716 -8.51 -12.52 26.78
N GLY A 717 -9.18 -12.30 27.91
CA GLY A 717 -10.36 -13.08 28.26
C GLY A 717 -11.38 -12.27 29.05
N PRO A 718 -12.68 -12.61 28.93
CA PRO A 718 -13.76 -11.91 29.62
C PRO A 718 -13.64 -12.07 31.14
N ASP A 719 -13.30 -13.27 31.60
CA ASP A 719 -13.22 -13.62 33.02
C ASP A 719 -11.82 -13.50 33.59
N THR A 720 -10.82 -13.75 32.74
CA THR A 720 -9.40 -13.71 33.09
C THR A 720 -8.81 -12.31 32.91
N GLY A 721 -9.55 -11.38 32.30
CA GLY A 721 -9.12 -10.01 32.02
C GLY A 721 -8.09 -9.93 30.90
N THR A 722 -7.51 -8.74 30.73
CA THR A 722 -6.44 -8.49 29.76
C THR A 722 -5.10 -8.42 30.49
N GLY A 723 -4.02 -8.95 29.91
CA GLY A 723 -2.68 -8.82 30.48
C GLY A 723 -1.56 -9.34 29.60
N VAL A 724 -0.33 -8.97 29.97
CA VAL A 724 0.89 -9.38 29.29
C VAL A 724 1.73 -10.23 30.25
N ARG A 725 2.33 -11.31 29.74
CA ARG A 725 3.28 -12.16 30.45
C ARG A 725 4.57 -12.27 29.65
N ALA A 726 5.70 -11.93 30.26
CA ALA A 726 7.02 -12.23 29.69
C ALA A 726 7.31 -13.74 29.75
N LEU A 727 7.85 -14.28 28.66
CA LEU A 727 8.19 -15.69 28.45
C LEU A 727 9.68 -15.81 28.08
N PRO A 728 10.58 -15.94 29.07
CA PRO A 728 12.03 -15.91 28.83
C PRO A 728 12.55 -16.98 27.88
N LEU A 729 11.94 -18.17 27.87
CA LEU A 729 12.34 -19.26 26.98
C LEU A 729 11.95 -19.03 25.52
N LEU A 730 11.14 -18.01 25.23
CA LEU A 730 10.82 -17.57 23.87
C LEU A 730 11.80 -16.49 23.35
N SER A 731 12.87 -16.17 24.07
CA SER A 731 13.93 -15.30 23.54
C SER A 731 14.77 -16.04 22.50
N GLY A 732 15.39 -15.31 21.57
CA GLY A 732 16.29 -15.87 20.58
C GLY A 732 17.47 -16.67 21.19
N GLU A 733 17.98 -16.26 22.35
CA GLU A 733 19.03 -17.02 23.07
C GLU A 733 18.57 -18.36 23.64
N HIS A 734 17.27 -18.52 23.93
CA HIS A 734 16.73 -19.70 24.62
C HIS A 734 15.82 -20.57 23.72
N SER A 735 15.64 -20.19 22.44
CA SER A 735 14.84 -20.93 21.45
C SER A 735 15.59 -22.09 20.78
N GLY A 736 16.73 -22.54 21.32
CA GLY A 736 17.56 -23.60 20.73
C GLY A 736 16.83 -24.88 20.29
N PRO A 737 15.88 -25.42 21.08
CA PRO A 737 15.06 -26.56 20.65
C PRO A 737 14.20 -26.28 19.40
N LEU A 738 13.65 -25.07 19.28
CA LEU A 738 12.91 -24.63 18.10
C LEU A 738 13.80 -24.59 16.86
N GLU A 739 15.00 -24.02 16.96
CA GLU A 739 15.94 -23.94 15.83
C GLU A 739 16.38 -25.35 15.37
N ARG A 740 16.68 -26.26 16.32
CA ARG A 740 17.01 -27.65 15.99
C ARG A 740 15.87 -28.38 15.29
N TYR A 741 14.63 -28.15 15.72
CA TYR A 741 13.47 -28.73 15.08
C TYR A 741 13.28 -28.19 13.66
N ILE A 742 13.39 -26.87 13.44
CA ILE A 742 13.30 -26.25 12.11
C ILE A 742 14.34 -26.88 11.16
N ASP A 743 15.60 -26.97 11.61
CA ASP A 743 16.68 -27.61 10.86
C ASP A 743 16.38 -29.08 10.54
N ALA A 744 15.91 -29.86 11.52
CA ALA A 744 15.64 -31.27 11.35
C ALA A 744 14.42 -31.51 10.44
N ALA A 745 13.38 -30.68 10.55
CA ALA A 745 12.20 -30.71 9.69
C ALA A 745 12.56 -30.40 8.24
N ALA A 746 13.39 -29.39 7.99
CA ALA A 746 13.87 -29.07 6.65
C ALA A 746 14.66 -30.23 6.02
N ARG A 747 15.53 -30.89 6.79
CA ARG A 747 16.28 -32.08 6.33
C ARG A 747 15.36 -33.28 6.06
N HIS A 748 14.41 -33.55 6.95
CA HIS A 748 13.44 -34.63 6.78
C HIS A 748 12.61 -34.44 5.51
N GLN A 749 12.18 -33.21 5.24
CA GLN A 749 11.42 -32.87 4.05
C GLN A 749 12.25 -32.94 2.76
N ALA A 750 13.53 -32.59 2.80
CA ALA A 750 14.43 -32.64 1.65
C ALA A 750 14.82 -34.08 1.25
N SER A 751 14.78 -35.02 2.19
CA SER A 751 15.16 -36.43 1.98
C SER A 751 14.05 -37.40 2.44
N PRO A 752 12.89 -37.44 1.76
CA PRO A 752 11.80 -38.35 2.12
C PRO A 752 12.27 -39.81 2.09
N GLY A 753 12.08 -40.54 3.19
CA GLY A 753 12.44 -41.95 3.31
C GLY A 753 13.85 -42.23 3.87
N ASP A 754 14.65 -41.21 4.18
CA ASP A 754 15.86 -41.39 4.98
C ASP A 754 15.50 -41.65 6.45
N ALA A 755 15.83 -42.85 6.93
CA ALA A 755 15.56 -43.28 8.30
C ALA A 755 16.30 -42.43 9.33
N ALA A 756 17.54 -42.01 9.06
CA ALA A 756 18.33 -41.20 9.99
C ALA A 756 17.79 -39.77 10.08
N ALA A 757 17.38 -39.19 8.94
CA ALA A 757 16.72 -37.88 8.92
C ALA A 757 15.37 -37.91 9.66
N THR A 758 14.62 -39.01 9.52
CA THR A 758 13.34 -39.23 10.23
C THR A 758 13.55 -39.36 11.74
N GLU A 759 14.52 -40.16 12.18
CA GLU A 759 14.85 -40.32 13.61
C GLU A 759 15.30 -38.99 14.23
N ALA A 760 16.21 -38.27 13.57
CA ALA A 760 16.66 -36.96 14.03
C ALA A 760 15.52 -35.93 14.14
N TRP A 761 14.55 -35.99 13.23
CA TRP A 761 13.35 -35.15 13.28
C TRP A 761 12.40 -35.56 14.41
N GLU A 762 12.14 -36.86 14.63
CA GLU A 762 11.31 -37.35 15.75
C GLU A 762 11.93 -36.97 17.11
N ASP A 763 13.25 -37.03 17.24
CA ASP A 763 13.99 -36.63 18.45
C ASP A 763 13.88 -35.12 18.68
N ALA A 764 14.09 -34.30 17.64
CA ALA A 764 13.95 -32.85 17.72
C ALA A 764 12.50 -32.42 18.04
N LEU A 765 11.50 -33.13 17.50
CA LEU A 765 10.09 -32.92 17.83
C LEU A 765 9.80 -33.23 19.30
N SER A 766 10.37 -34.32 19.82
CA SER A 766 10.21 -34.69 21.23
C SER A 766 10.84 -33.65 22.16
N GLU A 767 12.04 -33.16 21.81
CA GLU A 767 12.71 -32.07 22.54
C GLU A 767 11.89 -30.76 22.49
N LEU A 768 11.31 -30.44 21.33
CA LEU A 768 10.44 -29.28 21.16
C LEU A 768 9.20 -29.38 22.07
N CYS A 769 8.59 -30.56 22.17
CA CYS A 769 7.44 -30.80 23.05
C CYS A 769 7.80 -30.61 24.54
N ASP A 770 9.00 -31.02 24.97
CA ASP A 770 9.47 -30.78 26.34
C ASP A 770 9.67 -29.28 26.62
N TRP A 771 10.31 -28.59 25.68
CA TRP A 771 10.57 -27.15 25.78
C TRP A 771 9.27 -26.34 25.83
N ALA A 772 8.27 -26.69 25.02
CA ALA A 772 6.99 -25.99 24.92
C ALA A 772 6.26 -25.89 26.27
N THR A 773 6.41 -26.89 27.14
CA THR A 773 5.83 -26.90 28.49
C THR A 773 6.35 -25.75 29.33
N GLY A 774 7.68 -25.57 29.40
CA GLY A 774 8.28 -24.46 30.14
C GLY A 774 8.11 -23.12 29.42
N ALA A 775 8.12 -23.13 28.09
CA ALA A 775 8.15 -21.92 27.29
C ALA A 775 6.83 -21.16 27.28
N MET A 776 5.70 -21.87 27.29
CA MET A 776 4.37 -21.24 27.25
C MET A 776 3.35 -21.91 28.15
N VAL A 777 3.22 -23.24 28.10
CA VAL A 777 2.07 -23.93 28.70
C VAL A 777 2.04 -23.73 30.22
N ALA A 778 3.10 -24.06 30.95
CA ALA A 778 3.14 -23.88 32.40
C ALA A 778 2.94 -22.40 32.85
N PRO A 779 3.67 -21.40 32.32
CA PRO A 779 3.55 -20.01 32.80
C PRO A 779 2.22 -19.33 32.45
N VAL A 780 1.64 -19.63 31.29
CA VAL A 780 0.32 -19.10 30.88
C VAL A 780 -0.79 -19.78 31.67
N MET A 781 -0.74 -21.12 31.80
CA MET A 781 -1.78 -21.87 32.49
C MET A 781 -1.82 -21.62 33.99
N SER A 782 -0.67 -21.46 34.63
CA SER A 782 -0.64 -21.09 36.06
C SER A 782 -1.33 -19.75 36.29
N GLY A 783 -1.07 -18.76 35.42
CA GLY A 783 -1.73 -17.46 35.47
C GLY A 783 -3.22 -17.52 35.18
N LEU A 784 -3.63 -18.34 34.21
CA LEU A 784 -5.03 -18.56 33.88
C LEU A 784 -5.79 -19.21 35.05
N ALA A 785 -5.21 -20.28 35.62
CA ALA A 785 -5.79 -21.02 36.73
C ALA A 785 -5.94 -20.14 37.99
N GLU A 786 -4.93 -19.33 38.32
CA GLU A 786 -5.00 -18.37 39.43
C GLU A 786 -6.15 -17.37 39.24
N ARG A 787 -6.31 -16.80 38.04
CA ARG A 787 -7.38 -15.82 37.77
C ARG A 787 -8.77 -16.45 37.73
N LEU A 788 -8.89 -17.66 37.20
CA LEU A 788 -10.15 -18.41 37.20
C LEU A 788 -10.55 -18.81 38.63
N ALA A 789 -9.59 -19.24 39.47
CA ALA A 789 -9.83 -19.62 40.86
C ALA A 789 -10.21 -18.41 41.74
N ALA A 790 -9.71 -17.21 41.42
CA ALA A 790 -10.04 -15.99 42.15
C ALA A 790 -11.52 -15.58 42.04
N ASN A 791 -12.29 -16.18 41.12
CA ASN A 791 -13.72 -15.90 40.97
C ASN A 791 -14.49 -17.15 40.47
N GLU A 792 -14.69 -18.12 41.37
CA GLU A 792 -15.34 -19.41 41.08
C GLU A 792 -16.75 -19.26 40.47
N ASP A 793 -17.45 -18.15 40.74
CA ASP A 793 -18.79 -17.87 40.20
C ASP A 793 -18.78 -17.76 38.67
N ARG A 794 -17.65 -17.39 38.05
CA ARG A 794 -17.51 -17.20 36.59
C ARG A 794 -17.39 -18.49 35.79
N ARG A 795 -16.95 -19.59 36.43
CA ARG A 795 -16.83 -20.93 35.82
C ARG A 795 -17.90 -21.92 36.28
N ARG A 796 -18.77 -21.50 37.20
CA ARG A 796 -19.82 -22.34 37.80
C ARG A 796 -20.70 -23.03 36.74
N ASP A 797 -20.94 -22.35 35.61
CA ASP A 797 -21.77 -22.83 34.52
C ASP A 797 -20.97 -23.43 33.33
N ARG A 798 -19.64 -23.52 33.43
CA ARG A 798 -18.72 -24.06 32.39
C ARG A 798 -17.82 -25.18 32.94
N PRO A 799 -18.37 -26.37 33.24
CA PRO A 799 -17.58 -27.50 33.70
C PRO A 799 -16.74 -28.09 32.56
N GLY A 800 -15.44 -28.31 32.81
CA GLY A 800 -14.52 -28.91 31.83
C GLY A 800 -13.11 -28.33 31.90
N PRO A 801 -12.16 -28.86 31.09
CA PRO A 801 -10.83 -28.28 30.97
C PRO A 801 -10.87 -26.82 30.47
N PRO A 802 -9.84 -26.01 30.76
CA PRO A 802 -9.66 -24.70 30.15
C PRO A 802 -9.59 -24.78 28.63
N ARG A 803 -10.23 -23.82 27.96
CA ARG A 803 -10.32 -23.71 26.50
C ARG A 803 -9.62 -22.42 26.08
N ILE A 804 -8.58 -22.55 25.25
CA ILE A 804 -7.81 -21.40 24.78
C ILE A 804 -7.74 -21.37 23.25
N VAL A 805 -7.84 -20.15 22.70
CA VAL A 805 -7.55 -19.86 21.30
C VAL A 805 -6.14 -19.28 21.23
N LEU A 806 -5.26 -19.93 20.47
CA LEU A 806 -3.86 -19.54 20.36
C LEU A 806 -3.61 -18.85 19.01
N VAL A 807 -2.98 -17.68 19.07
CA VAL A 807 -2.49 -16.92 17.91
C VAL A 807 -0.97 -16.87 18.00
N PRO A 808 -0.25 -17.91 17.55
CA PRO A 808 1.20 -17.86 17.50
C PRO A 808 1.66 -16.94 16.36
N CYS A 809 2.63 -16.07 16.64
CA CYS A 809 3.16 -15.11 15.66
C CYS A 809 4.56 -15.52 15.16
N GLY A 810 4.76 -15.39 13.84
CA GLY A 810 6.00 -15.76 13.17
C GLY A 810 6.37 -17.22 13.44
N ARG A 811 7.67 -17.49 13.66
CA ARG A 811 8.23 -18.83 13.86
C ARG A 811 7.62 -19.69 14.96
N LEU A 812 6.85 -19.10 15.89
CA LEU A 812 6.16 -19.86 16.93
C LEU A 812 4.98 -20.67 16.40
N GLY A 813 4.54 -20.41 15.17
CA GLY A 813 3.47 -21.16 14.51
C GLY A 813 3.82 -22.64 14.35
N ILE A 814 5.08 -22.97 14.06
CA ILE A 814 5.45 -24.37 13.83
C ILE A 814 5.32 -25.27 15.09
N VAL A 815 5.31 -24.69 16.30
CA VAL A 815 5.36 -25.42 17.57
C VAL A 815 4.02 -26.07 17.90
N PRO A 816 3.92 -27.41 18.04
CA PRO A 816 2.66 -28.09 18.37
C PRO A 816 2.34 -27.92 19.86
N TRP A 817 1.90 -26.72 20.25
CA TRP A 817 1.66 -26.33 21.65
C TRP A 817 0.73 -27.28 22.41
N HIS A 818 -0.26 -27.86 21.72
CA HIS A 818 -1.17 -28.86 22.28
C HIS A 818 -0.46 -30.19 22.63
N ALA A 819 0.71 -30.46 22.05
CA ALA A 819 1.54 -31.63 22.32
C ALA A 819 2.71 -31.35 23.28
N ALA A 820 2.70 -30.21 23.97
CA ALA A 820 3.70 -29.95 25.02
C ALA A 820 3.66 -31.06 26.09
N ARG A 821 4.83 -31.62 26.41
CA ARG A 821 4.96 -32.79 27.29
C ARG A 821 5.25 -32.36 28.72
N PHE A 822 4.40 -32.76 29.65
CA PHE A 822 4.57 -32.45 31.07
C PHE A 822 5.66 -33.33 31.70
N PRO A 823 6.29 -32.85 32.80
CA PRO A 823 7.29 -33.63 33.53
C PRO A 823 6.73 -34.98 34.03
N ALA A 824 7.60 -35.99 34.10
CA ALA A 824 7.23 -37.31 34.60
C ALA A 824 6.59 -37.23 36.00
N GLY A 825 5.44 -37.90 36.18
CA GLY A 825 4.67 -37.90 37.42
C GLY A 825 3.62 -36.80 37.52
N ALA A 826 3.48 -35.93 36.51
CA ALA A 826 2.34 -35.03 36.39
C ALA A 826 1.03 -35.82 36.15
N PRO A 827 -0.15 -35.26 36.50
CA PRO A 827 -1.45 -35.91 36.28
C PRO A 827 -1.77 -36.23 34.81
N HIS A 828 -1.16 -35.49 33.90
CA HIS A 828 -1.30 -35.61 32.45
C HIS A 828 0.09 -35.70 31.83
N THR A 829 0.21 -36.40 30.71
CA THR A 829 1.46 -36.53 29.96
C THR A 829 1.63 -35.38 28.97
N TYR A 830 0.54 -34.98 28.31
CA TYR A 830 0.54 -33.94 27.29
C TYR A 830 -0.49 -32.83 27.59
N ALA A 831 -0.25 -31.63 27.05
CA ALA A 831 -1.10 -30.47 27.28
C ALA A 831 -2.54 -30.65 26.78
N CYS A 832 -2.76 -31.34 25.66
CA CYS A 832 -4.09 -31.65 25.12
C CYS A 832 -4.96 -32.48 26.08
N GLU A 833 -4.37 -33.22 27.02
CA GLU A 833 -5.13 -33.95 28.04
C GLU A 833 -5.70 -33.00 29.10
N ALA A 834 -5.03 -31.89 29.38
CA ALA A 834 -5.41 -30.92 30.40
C ALA A 834 -6.20 -29.71 29.85
N ILE A 835 -6.08 -29.40 28.55
CA ILE A 835 -6.51 -28.14 27.94
C ILE A 835 -7.13 -28.43 26.57
N VAL A 836 -8.13 -27.64 26.17
CA VAL A 836 -8.66 -27.61 24.81
C VAL A 836 -7.98 -26.49 24.04
N PHE A 837 -7.30 -26.83 22.95
CA PHE A 837 -6.62 -25.87 22.08
C PHE A 837 -7.38 -25.70 20.77
N SER A 838 -7.65 -24.45 20.43
CA SER A 838 -7.97 -24.02 19.06
C SER A 838 -6.93 -22.98 18.63
N TYR A 839 -6.70 -22.86 17.34
CA TYR A 839 -5.75 -21.92 16.74
C TYR A 839 -6.49 -20.89 15.90
N ALA A 840 -5.88 -19.73 15.71
CA ALA A 840 -6.38 -18.73 14.78
C ALA A 840 -5.23 -17.92 14.18
N ALA A 841 -5.39 -17.50 12.93
CA ALA A 841 -4.44 -16.62 12.27
C ALA A 841 -4.59 -15.15 12.65
N SER A 842 -5.59 -14.76 13.46
CA SER A 842 -5.75 -13.42 14.04
C SER A 842 -6.97 -13.42 14.95
N GLY A 843 -7.07 -12.41 15.82
CA GLY A 843 -8.30 -12.11 16.55
C GLY A 843 -9.47 -11.84 15.62
N ARG A 844 -9.26 -11.14 14.49
CA ARG A 844 -10.29 -10.92 13.47
C ARG A 844 -10.85 -12.23 12.93
N GLN A 845 -9.96 -13.13 12.49
CA GLN A 845 -10.37 -14.41 11.93
C GLN A 845 -11.09 -15.27 12.98
N PHE A 846 -10.64 -15.24 14.23
CA PHE A 846 -11.34 -15.85 15.36
C PHE A 846 -12.76 -15.28 15.53
N LEU A 847 -12.94 -13.95 15.47
CA LEU A 847 -14.28 -13.36 15.55
C LEU A 847 -15.18 -13.80 14.39
N ASP A 848 -14.62 -13.96 13.20
CA ASP A 848 -15.38 -14.41 12.03
C ASP A 848 -15.85 -15.88 12.19
N THR A 849 -15.07 -16.75 12.84
CA THR A 849 -15.49 -18.14 13.12
C THR A 849 -16.57 -18.21 14.18
N VAL A 850 -16.50 -17.36 15.21
CA VAL A 850 -17.52 -17.26 16.27
C VAL A 850 -18.87 -16.83 15.71
N ARG A 851 -18.89 -15.88 14.76
CA ARG A 851 -20.12 -15.37 14.14
C ARG A 851 -20.84 -16.36 13.22
N ARG A 852 -20.18 -17.43 12.79
CA ARG A 852 -20.74 -18.42 11.85
C ARG A 852 -21.43 -19.52 12.61
N ALA A 853 -22.70 -19.82 12.31
CA ALA A 853 -23.47 -20.92 12.85
C ALA A 853 -22.96 -22.29 12.36
N ARG A 854 -23.15 -23.33 13.19
CA ARG A 854 -22.70 -24.70 12.94
C ARG A 854 -23.72 -25.38 12.05
N ARG A 855 -23.25 -26.01 10.96
CA ARG A 855 -24.08 -26.88 10.12
C ARG A 855 -24.00 -28.31 10.63
N ASP A 856 -25.09 -29.07 10.49
CA ASP A 856 -25.07 -30.50 10.72
C ASP A 856 -24.13 -31.14 9.68
N PRO A 857 -23.00 -31.75 10.09
CA PRO A 857 -22.00 -32.26 9.14
C PRO A 857 -22.58 -33.26 8.12
N GLY A 858 -23.68 -33.96 8.45
CA GLY A 858 -24.31 -34.91 7.54
C GLY A 858 -25.32 -34.33 6.55
N ALA A 859 -25.65 -33.04 6.63
CA ALA A 859 -26.70 -32.43 5.80
C ALA A 859 -26.32 -32.31 4.31
N ASP A 860 -25.09 -31.90 4.02
CA ASP A 860 -24.50 -31.82 2.68
C ASP A 860 -22.98 -32.05 2.80
N ALA A 861 -22.62 -33.31 3.07
CA ALA A 861 -21.24 -33.74 3.19
C ALA A 861 -20.62 -34.01 1.81
N VAL A 862 -19.38 -33.56 1.61
CA VAL A 862 -18.56 -33.82 0.45
C VAL A 862 -17.27 -34.50 0.90
N LEU A 863 -16.94 -35.63 0.28
CA LEU A 863 -15.71 -36.37 0.55
C LEU A 863 -14.89 -36.46 -0.73
N VAL A 864 -13.61 -36.12 -0.65
CA VAL A 864 -12.68 -36.10 -1.78
C VAL A 864 -11.55 -37.08 -1.50
N ALA A 865 -11.32 -38.03 -2.40
CA ALA A 865 -10.21 -38.98 -2.35
C ALA A 865 -9.08 -38.57 -3.29
N ASP A 866 -7.87 -39.12 -3.06
CA ASP A 866 -6.69 -38.88 -3.89
C ASP A 866 -6.96 -39.28 -5.36
N PRO A 867 -6.99 -38.32 -6.30
CA PRO A 867 -7.28 -38.60 -7.71
C PRO A 867 -6.17 -39.38 -8.40
N SER A 868 -4.98 -39.49 -7.79
CA SER A 868 -3.85 -40.25 -8.37
C SER A 868 -3.78 -41.71 -7.92
N LEU A 869 -4.65 -42.14 -6.98
CA LEU A 869 -4.62 -43.47 -6.36
C LEU A 869 -3.24 -43.85 -5.76
N SER A 870 -2.46 -42.85 -5.36
CA SER A 870 -1.13 -43.02 -4.78
C SER A 870 -1.16 -43.15 -3.25
N LEU A 871 -2.29 -42.78 -2.62
CA LEU A 871 -2.58 -42.91 -1.18
C LEU A 871 -3.66 -43.97 -0.94
N PRO A 872 -3.30 -45.26 -0.76
CA PRO A 872 -4.29 -46.32 -0.58
C PRO A 872 -5.18 -46.14 0.64
N TYR A 873 -4.68 -45.53 1.73
CA TYR A 873 -5.52 -45.32 2.91
C TYR A 873 -6.46 -44.13 2.78
N ALA A 874 -6.24 -43.21 1.84
CA ALA A 874 -7.20 -42.16 1.52
C ALA A 874 -8.51 -42.74 0.94
N ASP A 875 -8.42 -43.76 0.08
CA ASP A 875 -9.61 -44.53 -0.36
C ASP A 875 -10.30 -45.19 0.84
N LEU A 876 -9.54 -45.94 1.67
CA LEU A 876 -10.10 -46.62 2.84
C LEU A 876 -10.80 -45.65 3.80
N GLU A 877 -10.20 -44.49 4.03
CA GLU A 877 -10.73 -43.40 4.85
C GLU A 877 -12.06 -42.88 4.28
N VAL A 878 -12.08 -42.41 3.03
CA VAL A 878 -13.28 -41.86 2.38
C VAL A 878 -14.39 -42.92 2.30
N THR A 879 -14.04 -44.15 1.93
CA THR A 879 -14.97 -45.28 1.86
C THR A 879 -15.57 -45.61 3.23
N ALA A 880 -14.78 -45.60 4.31
CA ALA A 880 -15.27 -45.85 5.65
C ALA A 880 -16.20 -44.72 6.15
N LEU A 881 -15.82 -43.45 5.93
CA LEU A 881 -16.64 -42.29 6.29
C LEU A 881 -17.99 -42.31 5.56
N ARG A 882 -17.99 -42.61 4.26
CA ARG A 882 -19.20 -42.69 3.44
C ARG A 882 -20.15 -43.80 3.85
N ARG A 883 -19.63 -44.94 4.31
CA ARG A 883 -20.43 -46.12 4.71
C ARG A 883 -21.03 -45.97 6.10
N SER A 884 -20.23 -45.51 7.07
CA SER A 884 -20.60 -45.57 8.49
C SER A 884 -21.20 -44.28 9.03
N LEU A 885 -20.77 -43.12 8.53
CA LEU A 885 -21.06 -41.83 9.16
C LEU A 885 -21.82 -40.87 8.25
N TYR A 886 -21.52 -40.87 6.95
CA TYR A 886 -22.11 -39.94 5.98
C TYR A 886 -22.73 -40.67 4.77
N PRO A 887 -23.81 -41.45 4.95
CA PRO A 887 -24.42 -42.26 3.90
C PRO A 887 -25.06 -41.46 2.75
N GLY A 888 -25.12 -40.13 2.86
CA GLY A 888 -25.57 -39.21 1.82
C GLY A 888 -24.45 -38.40 1.16
N ALA A 889 -23.18 -38.61 1.54
CA ALA A 889 -22.11 -37.73 1.06
C ALA A 889 -21.85 -37.86 -0.45
N ARG A 890 -21.56 -36.72 -1.07
CA ARG A 890 -21.11 -36.60 -2.46
C ARG A 890 -19.63 -36.96 -2.54
N LEU A 891 -19.24 -37.71 -3.56
CA LEU A 891 -17.88 -38.22 -3.71
C LEU A 891 -17.19 -37.54 -4.90
N TYR A 892 -15.93 -37.16 -4.72
CA TYR A 892 -15.05 -36.65 -5.76
C TYR A 892 -13.69 -37.35 -5.69
N GLY A 893 -12.95 -37.39 -6.80
CA GLY A 893 -11.69 -38.11 -6.88
C GLY A 893 -11.85 -39.55 -7.34
N GLU A 894 -10.76 -40.32 -7.25
CA GLU A 894 -10.70 -41.71 -7.70
C GLU A 894 -10.70 -42.66 -6.49
N LEU A 895 -11.44 -43.78 -6.57
CA LEU A 895 -11.45 -44.85 -5.57
C LEU A 895 -11.37 -46.22 -6.26
N TYR A 896 -10.74 -47.23 -5.64
CA TYR A 896 -10.60 -48.56 -6.26
C TYR A 896 -11.95 -49.28 -6.42
N ALA A 897 -12.82 -49.15 -5.42
CA ALA A 897 -14.14 -49.77 -5.39
C ALA A 897 -15.16 -48.80 -4.76
N PRO A 898 -15.56 -47.75 -5.50
CA PRO A 898 -16.37 -46.67 -4.94
C PRO A 898 -17.72 -47.21 -4.46
N PRO A 899 -18.21 -46.81 -3.27
CA PRO A 899 -19.51 -47.26 -2.76
C PRO A 899 -20.69 -46.70 -3.58
N VAL A 900 -20.49 -45.55 -4.23
CA VAL A 900 -21.36 -44.92 -5.23
C VAL A 900 -20.46 -44.21 -6.24
N GLU A 901 -20.90 -44.07 -7.49
CA GLU A 901 -20.12 -43.36 -8.51
C GLU A 901 -19.78 -41.93 -8.05
N PRO A 902 -18.50 -41.50 -8.12
CA PRO A 902 -18.11 -40.11 -7.88
C PRO A 902 -18.83 -39.13 -8.82
N GLU A 903 -19.16 -37.94 -8.32
CA GLU A 903 -19.81 -36.87 -9.11
C GLU A 903 -18.84 -36.19 -10.09
N GLY A 904 -17.54 -36.25 -9.80
CA GLY A 904 -16.50 -35.67 -10.63
C GLY A 904 -15.10 -36.14 -10.21
N ALA A 905 -14.12 -35.82 -11.05
CA ALA A 905 -12.71 -36.20 -10.83
C ALA A 905 -12.08 -35.49 -9.62
N GLY A 906 -12.73 -34.45 -9.06
CA GLY A 906 -12.19 -33.71 -7.93
C GLY A 906 -11.09 -32.75 -8.36
N THR A 907 -11.37 -31.95 -9.39
CA THR A 907 -10.50 -30.89 -9.88
C THR A 907 -10.54 -29.66 -8.96
N PRO A 908 -9.58 -28.71 -9.07
CA PRO A 908 -9.67 -27.43 -8.38
C PRO A 908 -10.98 -26.69 -8.64
N ASP A 909 -11.53 -26.75 -9.86
CA ASP A 909 -12.80 -26.11 -10.21
C ASP A 909 -14.01 -26.80 -9.58
N ASP A 910 -13.98 -28.13 -9.48
CA ASP A 910 -15.03 -28.89 -8.76
C ASP A 910 -15.09 -28.45 -7.29
N LEU A 911 -13.94 -28.39 -6.61
CA LEU A 911 -13.88 -28.02 -5.19
C LEU A 911 -14.26 -26.55 -4.98
N VAL A 912 -13.84 -25.67 -5.88
CA VAL A 912 -14.25 -24.27 -5.88
C VAL A 912 -15.78 -24.16 -6.02
N GLY A 913 -16.39 -24.88 -6.98
CA GLY A 913 -17.85 -24.92 -7.13
C GLY A 913 -18.57 -25.53 -5.92
N VAL A 914 -17.98 -26.55 -5.28
CA VAL A 914 -18.50 -27.10 -4.01
C VAL A 914 -18.52 -26.02 -2.93
N LEU A 915 -17.44 -25.26 -2.76
CA LEU A 915 -17.34 -24.22 -1.73
C LEU A 915 -18.34 -23.08 -1.96
N ALA A 916 -18.60 -22.70 -3.22
CA ALA A 916 -19.66 -21.75 -3.59
C ALA A 916 -21.05 -22.24 -3.12
N GLY A 917 -21.29 -23.55 -3.22
CA GLY A 917 -22.52 -24.20 -2.75
C GLY A 917 -22.70 -24.25 -1.23
N THR A 918 -21.71 -23.83 -0.42
CA THR A 918 -21.73 -23.84 1.06
C THR A 918 -22.05 -25.21 1.67
N PRO A 919 -21.15 -26.20 1.54
CA PRO A 919 -21.37 -27.55 2.05
C PRO A 919 -21.52 -27.52 3.58
N SER A 920 -22.02 -28.59 4.20
CA SER A 920 -21.94 -28.70 5.66
C SER A 920 -20.59 -29.24 6.13
N LEU A 921 -19.99 -30.11 5.33
CA LEU A 921 -18.71 -30.75 5.56
C LEU A 921 -17.98 -30.91 4.23
N LEU A 922 -16.70 -30.53 4.18
CA LEU A 922 -15.78 -30.95 3.13
C LEU A 922 -14.62 -31.70 3.77
N HIS A 923 -14.49 -32.99 3.45
CA HIS A 923 -13.36 -33.81 3.86
C HIS A 923 -12.48 -34.10 2.64
N VAL A 924 -11.20 -33.74 2.70
CA VAL A 924 -10.26 -33.92 1.60
C VAL A 924 -9.12 -34.83 2.06
N ALA A 925 -9.05 -36.04 1.51
CA ALA A 925 -7.98 -37.00 1.73
C ALA A 925 -7.13 -37.07 0.45
N CYS A 926 -6.11 -36.22 0.35
CA CYS A 926 -5.22 -36.13 -0.80
C CYS A 926 -3.82 -35.64 -0.38
N HIS A 927 -2.91 -35.48 -1.34
CA HIS A 927 -1.64 -34.81 -1.04
C HIS A 927 -1.87 -33.32 -0.80
N GLY A 928 -1.24 -32.81 0.25
CA GLY A 928 -1.05 -31.39 0.48
C GLY A 928 0.44 -31.06 0.40
N SER A 929 0.76 -29.83 0.05
CA SER A 929 2.15 -29.36 0.05
C SER A 929 2.25 -27.92 0.48
N ALA A 930 3.20 -27.63 1.35
CA ALA A 930 3.67 -26.27 1.58
C ALA A 930 4.56 -25.84 0.40
N GLY A 931 4.15 -24.77 -0.30
CA GLY A 931 4.85 -24.23 -1.46
C GLY A 931 6.15 -23.48 -1.08
N PRO A 932 6.96 -23.08 -2.07
CA PRO A 932 8.11 -22.19 -1.83
C PRO A 932 7.69 -20.82 -1.29
N SER A 933 6.46 -20.38 -1.61
CA SER A 933 5.74 -19.28 -0.98
C SER A 933 4.43 -19.79 -0.36
N PRO A 934 3.90 -19.12 0.68
CA PRO A 934 2.60 -19.43 1.26
C PRO A 934 1.44 -19.46 0.25
N THR A 935 1.46 -18.56 -0.73
CA THR A 935 0.47 -18.43 -1.82
C THR A 935 0.46 -19.64 -2.75
N ALA A 936 1.61 -20.29 -2.92
CA ALA A 936 1.81 -21.49 -3.73
C ALA A 936 1.50 -22.80 -2.99
N SER A 937 1.25 -22.76 -1.68
CA SER A 937 0.78 -23.94 -0.93
C SER A 937 -0.55 -24.43 -1.50
N ALA A 938 -0.68 -25.75 -1.68
CA ALA A 938 -1.76 -26.32 -2.48
C ALA A 938 -2.21 -27.71 -2.01
N LEU A 939 -3.48 -28.01 -2.28
CA LEU A 939 -3.98 -29.37 -2.36
C LEU A 939 -3.76 -29.89 -3.79
N GLN A 940 -3.23 -31.11 -3.90
CA GLN A 940 -3.04 -31.78 -5.19
C GLN A 940 -4.30 -32.56 -5.54
N LEU A 941 -4.92 -32.14 -6.63
CA LEU A 941 -6.23 -32.55 -7.12
C LEU A 941 -6.12 -33.05 -8.57
N ALA A 942 -7.25 -33.45 -9.16
CA ALA A 942 -7.27 -33.89 -10.56
C ALA A 942 -6.98 -32.73 -11.51
N TYR A 943 -6.29 -33.01 -12.62
CA TYR A 943 -6.03 -32.00 -13.65
C TYR A 943 -7.27 -31.77 -14.51
N PRO A 944 -7.56 -30.54 -14.96
CA PRO A 944 -8.76 -30.24 -15.75
C PRO A 944 -8.78 -30.82 -17.18
N GLU A 945 -7.62 -31.17 -17.76
CA GLU A 945 -7.48 -31.66 -19.14
C GLU A 945 -6.79 -33.03 -19.26
N ASP A 946 -7.16 -33.78 -20.30
CA ASP A 946 -6.57 -35.09 -20.65
C ASP A 946 -5.28 -34.89 -21.47
N THR A 947 -4.29 -34.19 -20.91
CA THR A 947 -2.99 -33.92 -21.58
C THR A 947 -2.02 -35.09 -21.46
N ALA A 948 -1.17 -35.29 -22.48
CA ALA A 948 -0.22 -36.40 -22.57
C ALA A 948 0.83 -36.47 -21.44
N GLU A 949 0.98 -35.43 -20.63
CA GLU A 949 1.79 -35.43 -19.40
C GLU A 949 0.87 -35.36 -18.17
N PRO A 950 0.89 -36.37 -17.28
CA PRO A 950 0.12 -36.32 -16.03
C PRO A 950 0.76 -35.29 -15.09
N ARG A 951 0.06 -34.18 -14.84
CA ARG A 951 0.39 -33.19 -13.80
C ARG A 951 -0.79 -33.05 -12.85
N PRO A 952 -0.61 -32.91 -11.54
CA PRO A 952 -1.72 -32.67 -10.63
C PRO A 952 -2.34 -31.28 -10.86
N GLY A 953 -3.66 -31.16 -10.74
CA GLY A 953 -4.33 -29.88 -10.62
C GLY A 953 -4.08 -29.30 -9.22
N LEU A 954 -3.67 -28.03 -9.11
CA LEU A 954 -3.34 -27.43 -7.82
C LEU A 954 -4.43 -26.46 -7.38
N LEU A 955 -5.06 -26.74 -6.22
CA LEU A 955 -5.89 -25.76 -5.52
C LEU A 955 -5.02 -24.99 -4.54
N THR A 956 -4.48 -23.87 -5.00
CA THR A 956 -3.57 -23.01 -4.23
C THR A 956 -4.30 -22.09 -3.25
N VAL A 957 -3.60 -21.60 -2.24
CA VAL A 957 -4.09 -20.55 -1.33
C VAL A 957 -4.59 -19.33 -2.12
N SER A 958 -3.83 -18.87 -3.12
CA SER A 958 -4.24 -17.73 -3.96
C SER A 958 -5.55 -18.00 -4.71
N ARG A 959 -5.75 -19.23 -5.22
CA ARG A 959 -6.99 -19.60 -5.91
C ARG A 959 -8.18 -19.67 -4.95
N LEU A 960 -7.98 -20.21 -3.75
CA LEU A 960 -9.01 -20.27 -2.70
C LEU A 960 -9.49 -18.88 -2.28
N LEU A 961 -8.54 -17.97 -2.02
CA LEU A 961 -8.86 -16.60 -1.59
C LEU A 961 -9.49 -15.76 -2.72
N GLY A 962 -9.12 -16.02 -3.98
CA GLY A 962 -9.67 -15.31 -5.15
C GLY A 962 -11.12 -15.68 -5.52
N HIS A 963 -11.62 -16.86 -5.12
CA HIS A 963 -12.91 -17.38 -5.57
C HIS A 963 -14.13 -16.64 -4.99
N ARG A 964 -14.14 -16.32 -3.68
CA ARG A 964 -15.32 -15.78 -2.98
C ARG A 964 -15.82 -14.43 -3.50
N ALA A 965 -15.00 -13.72 -4.26
CA ALA A 965 -15.31 -12.38 -4.74
C ALA A 965 -15.75 -12.33 -6.21
N GLY A 966 -15.97 -13.49 -6.85
CA GLY A 966 -16.36 -13.60 -8.26
C GLY A 966 -17.86 -13.81 -8.53
N GLU A 967 -18.71 -14.03 -7.52
CA GLU A 967 -20.14 -14.29 -7.75
C GLU A 967 -21.00 -13.04 -7.53
N GLU A 968 -21.71 -12.69 -8.60
CA GLU A 968 -22.54 -11.50 -8.78
C GLU A 968 -23.68 -11.40 -7.77
N GLY A 969 -23.75 -10.26 -7.08
CA GLY A 969 -24.98 -9.73 -6.51
C GLY A 969 -25.28 -10.13 -5.05
N VAL A 970 -25.47 -9.10 -4.23
CA VAL A 970 -25.96 -9.14 -2.83
C VAL A 970 -24.88 -9.42 -1.77
N ALA A 971 -23.78 -8.66 -1.80
CA ALA A 971 -22.83 -8.53 -0.67
C ALA A 971 -23.21 -7.39 0.31
N GLY A 972 -24.44 -6.88 0.23
CA GLY A 972 -25.10 -6.20 1.34
C GLY A 972 -26.07 -7.18 1.98
N GLU A 973 -25.85 -7.54 3.25
CA GLU A 973 -26.76 -8.34 4.12
C GLU A 973 -26.78 -9.87 4.00
N ARG A 974 -26.04 -10.52 3.09
CA ARG A 974 -25.86 -12.00 3.14
C ARG A 974 -24.43 -12.39 3.48
N GLY A 975 -24.01 -12.04 4.70
CA GLY A 975 -23.07 -12.91 5.39
C GLY A 975 -23.75 -14.28 5.46
N THR A 976 -23.11 -15.33 4.95
CA THR A 976 -23.58 -16.69 5.20
C THR A 976 -23.58 -16.84 6.71
N ALA A 977 -24.76 -16.84 7.32
CA ALA A 977 -24.92 -16.92 8.76
C ALA A 977 -24.32 -18.22 9.33
N ASP A 978 -24.02 -19.19 8.46
CA ASP A 978 -23.46 -20.49 8.76
C ASP A 978 -22.13 -20.70 8.01
N GLY A 979 -21.27 -21.59 8.51
CA GLY A 979 -20.01 -21.99 7.84
C GLY A 979 -19.74 -23.50 7.90
N PRO A 980 -19.07 -24.10 6.90
CA PRO A 980 -18.74 -25.53 6.88
C PRO A 980 -17.69 -25.92 7.92
N LEU A 981 -17.67 -27.21 8.25
CA LEU A 981 -16.48 -27.91 8.74
C LEU A 981 -15.64 -28.35 7.53
N ILE A 982 -14.37 -27.98 7.50
CA ILE A 982 -13.39 -28.48 6.50
C ILE A 982 -12.40 -29.39 7.22
N VAL A 983 -12.13 -30.57 6.67
CA VAL A 983 -11.17 -31.53 7.21
C VAL A 983 -10.17 -31.84 6.12
N LEU A 984 -8.93 -31.41 6.32
CA LEU A 984 -7.83 -31.66 5.41
C LEU A 984 -7.01 -32.84 5.96
N SER A 985 -7.35 -34.05 5.54
CA SER A 985 -6.53 -35.26 5.72
C SER A 985 -5.41 -35.26 4.68
N ALA A 986 -4.63 -34.20 4.70
CA ALA A 986 -3.57 -33.90 3.73
C ALA A 986 -2.37 -33.33 4.47
N CYS A 987 -1.17 -33.68 4.01
CA CYS A 987 0.10 -33.29 4.63
C CYS A 987 0.34 -31.77 4.52
N GLU A 988 0.95 -31.16 5.55
CA GLU A 988 1.51 -29.79 5.51
C GLU A 988 0.51 -28.66 5.19
N THR A 989 -0.78 -28.90 5.40
CA THR A 989 -1.84 -27.90 5.14
C THR A 989 -1.88 -26.73 6.13
N ASP A 990 -1.26 -26.88 7.30
CA ASP A 990 -1.08 -25.85 8.33
C ASP A 990 0.41 -25.50 8.50
N LEU A 991 1.16 -25.42 7.41
CA LEU A 991 2.59 -25.10 7.43
C LEU A 991 2.97 -24.09 6.34
N SER A 992 3.88 -23.18 6.68
CA SER A 992 4.68 -22.39 5.72
C SER A 992 6.15 -22.80 5.81
N ARG A 993 6.78 -23.07 4.66
CA ARG A 993 8.14 -23.65 4.57
C ARG A 993 9.25 -22.71 5.03
N ARG A 994 9.24 -21.46 4.57
CA ARG A 994 10.29 -20.47 4.84
C ARG A 994 9.89 -19.46 5.91
N ASP A 995 8.62 -19.09 5.95
CA ASP A 995 8.20 -17.94 6.75
C ASP A 995 7.68 -18.34 8.14
N HIS A 996 7.35 -19.63 8.35
CA HIS A 996 6.76 -20.22 9.56
C HIS A 996 5.60 -19.42 10.22
N ASP A 997 5.12 -18.36 9.58
CA ASP A 997 4.00 -17.54 10.00
C ASP A 997 2.70 -18.22 9.57
N GLU A 998 1.92 -18.63 10.57
CA GLU A 998 0.59 -19.22 10.39
C GLU A 998 -0.42 -18.24 9.78
N ALA A 999 -0.07 -16.97 9.60
CA ALA A 999 -0.95 -15.99 8.98
C ALA A 999 -1.44 -16.40 7.58
N LEU A 1000 -0.69 -17.25 6.84
CA LEU A 1000 -1.09 -17.71 5.51
C LEU A 1000 -0.73 -19.18 5.28
N THR A 1001 -1.73 -20.04 5.46
CA THR A 1001 -1.70 -21.51 5.27
C THR A 1001 -2.97 -21.93 4.52
N LEU A 1002 -3.07 -23.19 4.08
CA LEU A 1002 -4.32 -23.68 3.47
C LEU A 1002 -5.47 -23.63 4.49
N THR A 1003 -5.22 -24.04 5.74
CA THR A 1003 -6.22 -24.01 6.81
C THR A 1003 -6.78 -22.60 7.04
N THR A 1004 -5.91 -21.59 7.12
CA THR A 1004 -6.30 -20.20 7.36
C THR A 1004 -6.95 -19.57 6.13
N ALA A 1005 -6.56 -19.99 4.92
CA ALA A 1005 -7.24 -19.61 3.69
C ALA A 1005 -8.68 -20.15 3.63
N PHE A 1006 -8.94 -21.39 4.08
CA PHE A 1006 -10.31 -21.92 4.18
C PHE A 1006 -11.15 -21.17 5.22
N VAL A 1007 -10.58 -20.82 6.37
CA VAL A 1007 -11.28 -19.99 7.36
C VAL A 1007 -11.57 -18.60 6.80
N ALA A 1008 -10.61 -17.96 6.13
CA ALA A 1008 -10.85 -16.69 5.42
C ALA A 1008 -11.92 -16.84 4.33
N GLY A 1009 -11.97 -17.99 3.65
CA GLY A 1009 -12.96 -18.35 2.63
C GLY A 1009 -14.38 -18.61 3.17
N GLY A 1010 -14.57 -18.72 4.49
CA GLY A 1010 -15.88 -18.85 5.11
C GLY A 1010 -16.08 -20.10 5.97
N ALA A 1011 -15.07 -20.98 6.09
CA ALA A 1011 -15.17 -22.16 6.95
C ALA A 1011 -15.33 -21.76 8.43
N ARG A 1012 -16.28 -22.37 9.14
CA ARG A 1012 -16.42 -22.15 10.60
C ARG A 1012 -15.28 -22.86 11.35
N ASP A 1013 -14.96 -24.06 10.91
CA ASP A 1013 -13.97 -24.94 11.53
C ASP A 1013 -13.12 -25.60 10.45
N VAL A 1014 -11.81 -25.66 10.66
CA VAL A 1014 -10.87 -26.35 9.78
C VAL A 1014 -9.95 -27.23 10.63
N VAL A 1015 -9.81 -28.49 10.24
CA VAL A 1015 -8.78 -29.40 10.75
C VAL A 1015 -7.74 -29.58 9.66
N GLY A 1016 -6.46 -29.41 9.99
CA GLY A 1016 -5.35 -29.63 9.07
C GLY A 1016 -4.11 -30.12 9.78
N SER A 1017 -3.08 -30.50 9.01
CA SER A 1017 -1.83 -31.06 9.51
C SER A 1017 -0.62 -30.16 9.26
N ARG A 1018 0.37 -30.19 10.17
CA ARG A 1018 1.63 -29.41 10.07
C ARG A 1018 2.78 -30.13 9.38
N TRP A 1019 2.73 -31.45 9.30
CA TRP A 1019 3.76 -32.27 8.65
C TRP A 1019 3.12 -33.50 8.04
N ALA A 1020 3.87 -34.19 7.18
CA ALA A 1020 3.43 -35.45 6.61
C ALA A 1020 3.33 -36.55 7.67
N THR A 1021 2.13 -37.10 7.85
CA THR A 1021 1.85 -38.21 8.76
C THR A 1021 1.82 -39.53 8.00
N ARG A 1022 2.04 -40.66 8.70
CA ARG A 1022 1.88 -41.99 8.09
C ARG A 1022 0.42 -42.19 7.69
N ASP A 1023 0.17 -42.50 6.41
CA ASP A 1023 -1.16 -42.62 5.79
C ASP A 1023 -2.16 -43.42 6.65
N ALA A 1024 -1.77 -44.62 7.10
CA ALA A 1024 -2.59 -45.47 7.98
C ALA A 1024 -2.96 -44.83 9.34
N ALA A 1025 -2.05 -44.07 9.94
CA ALA A 1025 -2.29 -43.42 11.24
C ALA A 1025 -3.28 -42.25 11.08
N SER A 1026 -3.13 -41.48 9.99
CA SER A 1026 -4.04 -40.39 9.63
C SER A 1026 -5.46 -40.91 9.41
N ALA A 1027 -5.61 -41.97 8.61
CA ALA A 1027 -6.91 -42.56 8.31
C ALA A 1027 -7.64 -43.08 9.56
N LEU A 1028 -6.92 -43.74 10.48
CA LEU A 1028 -7.48 -44.16 11.76
C LEU A 1028 -7.91 -42.96 12.61
N MET A 1029 -7.05 -41.95 12.73
CA MET A 1029 -7.32 -40.75 13.52
C MET A 1029 -8.52 -39.98 12.96
N MET A 1030 -8.63 -39.80 11.65
CA MET A 1030 -9.73 -39.10 11.01
C MET A 1030 -11.05 -39.87 11.11
N ALA A 1031 -11.03 -41.21 11.00
CA ALA A 1031 -12.22 -42.02 11.25
C ALA A 1031 -12.73 -41.88 12.70
N VAL A 1032 -11.81 -41.85 13.69
CA VAL A 1032 -12.15 -41.62 15.12
C VAL A 1032 -12.62 -40.18 15.35
N PHE A 1033 -12.00 -39.19 14.71
CA PHE A 1033 -12.44 -37.80 14.75
C PHE A 1033 -13.89 -37.67 14.25
N HIS A 1034 -14.19 -38.20 13.07
CA HIS A 1034 -15.53 -38.15 12.50
C HIS A 1034 -16.56 -38.96 13.31
N HIS A 1035 -16.14 -40.02 14.01
CA HIS A 1035 -16.99 -40.68 15.00
C HIS A 1035 -17.45 -39.69 16.09
N HIS A 1036 -16.51 -38.96 16.69
CA HIS A 1036 -16.85 -37.98 17.72
C HIS A 1036 -17.70 -36.81 17.20
N VAL A 1037 -17.48 -36.38 15.95
CA VAL A 1037 -18.27 -35.31 15.31
C VAL A 1037 -19.70 -35.78 15.01
N ALA A 1038 -19.86 -36.88 14.28
CA ALA A 1038 -21.15 -37.28 13.72
C ALA A 1038 -21.96 -38.23 14.62
N ALA A 1039 -21.30 -39.16 15.32
CA ALA A 1039 -22.00 -40.13 16.17
C ALA A 1039 -22.20 -39.61 17.60
N GLU A 1040 -21.21 -38.93 18.17
CA GLU A 1040 -21.30 -38.37 19.54
C GLU A 1040 -21.73 -36.89 19.58
N GLY A 1041 -21.78 -36.22 18.42
CA GLY A 1041 -22.25 -34.83 18.31
C GLY A 1041 -21.30 -33.77 18.90
N ARG A 1042 -20.05 -34.12 19.20
CA ARG A 1042 -19.06 -33.18 19.75
C ARG A 1042 -18.77 -32.03 18.78
N SER A 1043 -18.28 -30.90 19.31
CA SER A 1043 -17.74 -29.85 18.44
C SER A 1043 -16.44 -30.33 17.79
N PRO A 1044 -16.03 -29.76 16.64
CA PRO A 1044 -14.80 -30.19 15.96
C PRO A 1044 -13.55 -30.14 16.85
N VAL A 1045 -13.39 -29.09 17.67
CA VAL A 1045 -12.25 -29.00 18.59
C VAL A 1045 -12.25 -30.11 19.66
N ASP A 1046 -13.42 -30.42 20.24
CA ASP A 1046 -13.56 -31.49 21.24
C ASP A 1046 -13.42 -32.89 20.62
N ALA A 1047 -13.84 -33.04 19.36
CA ALA A 1047 -13.67 -34.27 18.59
C ALA A 1047 -12.19 -34.52 18.23
N LEU A 1048 -11.46 -33.49 17.83
CA LEU A 1048 -10.02 -33.60 17.54
C LEU A 1048 -9.25 -33.97 18.81
N ARG A 1049 -9.52 -33.28 19.92
CA ARG A 1049 -8.92 -33.62 21.22
C ARG A 1049 -9.25 -35.06 21.64
N ALA A 1050 -10.47 -35.52 21.42
CA ALA A 1050 -10.87 -36.89 21.74
C ALA A 1050 -10.12 -37.93 20.88
N ALA A 1051 -9.95 -37.64 19.58
CA ALA A 1051 -9.15 -38.48 18.70
C ALA A 1051 -7.67 -38.51 19.12
N GLN A 1052 -7.09 -37.37 19.51
CA GLN A 1052 -5.72 -37.30 20.05
C GLN A 1052 -5.57 -38.12 21.34
N MET A 1053 -6.53 -38.03 22.26
CA MET A 1053 -6.55 -38.87 23.47
C MET A 1053 -6.64 -40.36 23.13
N TRP A 1054 -7.41 -40.72 22.11
CA TRP A 1054 -7.51 -42.11 21.64
C TRP A 1054 -6.18 -42.60 21.03
N MET A 1055 -5.46 -41.76 20.29
CA MET A 1055 -4.13 -42.08 19.76
C MET A 1055 -3.11 -42.32 20.89
N LEU A 1056 -3.19 -41.52 21.95
CA LEU A 1056 -2.35 -41.61 23.14
C LEU A 1056 -2.64 -42.84 24.01
N ASP A 1057 -3.86 -43.37 24.01
CA ASP A 1057 -4.25 -44.47 24.87
C ASP A 1057 -3.65 -45.81 24.41
N PRO A 1058 -2.72 -46.44 25.16
CA PRO A 1058 -2.16 -47.75 24.81
C PRO A 1058 -3.20 -48.89 24.92
N HIS A 1059 -4.35 -48.63 25.57
CA HIS A 1059 -5.47 -49.54 25.73
C HIS A 1059 -6.69 -49.15 24.89
N ARG A 1060 -6.48 -48.31 23.87
CA ARG A 1060 -7.51 -47.86 22.93
C ARG A 1060 -8.35 -49.00 22.38
N THR A 1061 -9.66 -48.76 22.27
CA THR A 1061 -10.63 -49.68 21.67
C THR A 1061 -11.21 -49.07 20.41
N ALA A 1062 -11.62 -49.92 19.45
CA ALA A 1062 -12.24 -49.45 18.22
C ALA A 1062 -13.58 -48.74 18.53
N PRO A 1063 -13.79 -47.51 18.04
CA PRO A 1063 -15.11 -46.88 18.12
C PRO A 1063 -16.14 -47.71 17.35
N GLY A 1064 -17.39 -47.74 17.80
CA GLY A 1064 -18.44 -48.59 17.21
C GLY A 1064 -18.78 -48.31 15.73
N THR A 1065 -18.29 -47.20 15.17
CA THR A 1065 -18.46 -46.83 13.75
C THR A 1065 -17.26 -47.18 12.87
N LEU A 1066 -16.14 -47.63 13.46
CA LEU A 1066 -14.96 -48.08 12.73
C LEU A 1066 -15.22 -49.49 12.19
N GLY A 1067 -15.10 -49.68 10.88
CA GLY A 1067 -15.39 -50.96 10.23
C GLY A 1067 -14.59 -51.16 8.95
N GLY A 1068 -14.71 -52.35 8.36
CA GLY A 1068 -13.98 -52.74 7.17
C GLY A 1068 -12.46 -52.76 7.38
N ASP A 1069 -11.71 -52.38 6.35
CA ASP A 1069 -10.25 -52.49 6.33
C ASP A 1069 -9.57 -51.64 7.42
N LEU A 1070 -10.14 -50.49 7.81
CA LEU A 1070 -9.58 -49.69 8.91
C LEU A 1070 -9.63 -50.41 10.28
N LEU A 1071 -10.63 -51.27 10.50
CA LEU A 1071 -10.67 -52.09 11.71
C LEU A 1071 -9.58 -53.17 11.69
N ASP A 1072 -9.31 -53.75 10.52
CA ASP A 1072 -8.23 -54.71 10.33
C ASP A 1072 -6.86 -54.05 10.50
N GLU A 1073 -6.68 -52.82 10.03
CA GLU A 1073 -5.47 -52.02 10.25
C GLU A 1073 -5.24 -51.74 11.74
N LEU A 1074 -6.28 -51.38 12.48
CA LEU A 1074 -6.19 -51.21 13.94
C LEU A 1074 -5.79 -52.53 14.63
N ALA A 1075 -6.30 -53.67 14.16
CA ALA A 1075 -5.98 -54.99 14.71
C ALA A 1075 -4.51 -55.39 14.52
N LYS A 1076 -3.78 -54.77 13.57
CA LYS A 1076 -2.33 -54.97 13.40
C LYS A 1076 -1.49 -54.36 14.54
N GLY A 1077 -2.09 -53.53 15.39
CA GLY A 1077 -1.43 -52.90 16.53
C GLY A 1077 -0.44 -51.79 16.14
N PRO A 1078 -0.86 -50.76 15.38
CA PRO A 1078 0.02 -49.66 15.01
C PRO A 1078 0.45 -48.85 16.25
N VAL A 1079 1.69 -48.32 16.20
CA VAL A 1079 2.22 -47.37 17.18
C VAL A 1079 1.69 -45.98 16.83
N LEU A 1080 0.75 -45.49 17.66
CA LEU A 1080 -0.01 -44.25 17.46
C LEU A 1080 0.22 -43.21 18.56
N ASP A 1081 0.85 -43.58 19.67
CA ASP A 1081 1.06 -42.76 20.87
C ASP A 1081 2.22 -41.77 20.73
N ARG A 1082 3.06 -41.91 19.69
CA ARG A 1082 4.15 -40.96 19.40
C ARG A 1082 3.61 -39.63 18.84
N PRO A 1083 4.12 -38.47 19.29
CA PRO A 1083 3.69 -37.16 18.78
C PRO A 1083 3.70 -37.04 17.26
N ALA A 1084 4.68 -37.65 16.57
CA ALA A 1084 4.76 -37.66 15.11
C ALA A 1084 3.49 -38.19 14.41
N ALA A 1085 2.70 -39.02 15.07
CA ALA A 1085 1.49 -39.63 14.50
C ALA A 1085 0.19 -38.81 14.70
N TRP A 1086 0.13 -37.91 15.69
CA TRP A 1086 -1.12 -37.23 16.06
C TRP A 1086 -0.98 -35.72 16.31
N ALA A 1087 0.20 -35.25 16.72
CA ALA A 1087 0.46 -33.84 17.04
C ALA A 1087 0.54 -32.95 15.80
N ALA A 1088 0.53 -33.54 14.61
CA ALA A 1088 0.47 -32.82 13.35
C ALA A 1088 -0.86 -32.07 13.23
N PHE A 1089 -1.95 -32.67 13.72
CA PHE A 1089 -3.30 -32.21 13.49
C PHE A 1089 -3.69 -31.11 14.48
N ILE A 1090 -4.15 -30.00 13.94
CA ILE A 1090 -4.63 -28.83 14.69
C ILE A 1090 -6.04 -28.44 14.24
N HIS A 1091 -6.73 -27.71 15.10
CA HIS A 1091 -8.04 -27.13 14.82
C HIS A 1091 -7.92 -25.61 14.74
N GLN A 1092 -8.35 -25.03 13.61
CA GLN A 1092 -8.54 -23.60 13.42
C GLN A 1092 -10.04 -23.33 13.33
N GLY A 1093 -10.64 -22.56 14.24
CA GLY A 1093 -12.09 -22.37 14.17
C GLY A 1093 -12.76 -21.92 15.46
N HIS A 1094 -14.02 -22.34 15.62
CA HIS A 1094 -14.83 -22.00 16.78
C HIS A 1094 -14.41 -22.86 18.00
N PRO A 1095 -13.99 -22.24 19.13
CA PRO A 1095 -13.41 -22.99 20.26
C PRO A 1095 -14.43 -23.63 21.21
N GLY A 1096 -15.69 -23.21 21.15
CA GLY A 1096 -16.74 -23.64 22.07
C GLY A 1096 -17.15 -25.12 21.94
N PRO A 1097 -17.81 -25.66 22.96
CA PRO A 1097 -18.41 -26.99 22.90
C PRO A 1097 -19.58 -27.00 21.90
N ALA A 1098 -20.10 -28.19 21.61
CA ALA A 1098 -21.34 -28.29 20.84
C ALA A 1098 -22.47 -27.64 21.65
N GLU A 1099 -23.17 -26.67 21.06
CA GLU A 1099 -24.39 -26.13 21.66
C GLU A 1099 -25.35 -27.30 21.92
N SER A 1100 -25.80 -27.44 23.17
CA SER A 1100 -26.86 -28.40 23.51
C SER A 1100 -28.05 -28.10 22.62
N ARG A 1101 -28.50 -29.06 21.79
CA ARG A 1101 -29.76 -28.96 21.04
C ARG A 1101 -30.86 -28.54 22.02
N ARG A 1102 -31.22 -27.26 22.02
CA ARG A 1102 -32.35 -26.73 22.79
C ARG A 1102 -33.65 -27.05 22.06
#